data_AF-A0A7X1GRD4-F1
#
_entry.id   AF-A0A7X1GRD4-F1
#
_cell.length_a   1.000
_cell.length_b   1.000
_cell.length_c   1.000
_cell.angle_alpha   90.00
_cell.angle_beta   90.00
_cell.angle_gamma   90.00
#
_symmetry.space_group_name_H-M   'P 1'
#
loop_
_entity.id
_entity.type
_entity.pdbx_description
1 polymer ?
#
loop_
_entity_poly.entity_id
_entity_poly.type
_entity_poly.pdbx_seq_one_letter_code
_entity_poly.pdbx_strand_id
1 'polypeptide(L)'
;MKKRLLIALTLTLAALLAAGGALADDGFRVSKSMSHEGGNVEKPLPENEHAFIQMMKFYVPAQAANGTIYAEGLEYYNVDNVLEDTRSAAKPLVGVYINGPVEHVDEVGFVGHGLRDAYGAISLDDGETWKNTNLSESATESSSDVIRSDIKLFKDTKGAYPGDVVNIFHAVAGENVVVAWPSRYCSSGQPNYSLDSEEAIARREAIAAYLGIDLGTASPDDLYLVDMYRVAGQQGSVDYAEDKWELNHAVGEVPYNCLWTARGKLVQGDDPRTEAEESTYMRWFKAERLTSGRRDVNRVEVKGVEGAGFAITWQEDPDGLRPGQGLGPGEGWSGAIGNSQTDVWYSYIEWDNFDVVQSPYDETGVTSMTFAEYTAESVNDITQKPKVFVPFAMPMPLTDNAKCNIDNPAPYCYGSADELPDVPEGMFPDESAEDAMAYGLKDMCAAIVEIPTGRDGTLSPVCVPENADGTQAVPLVGNTAATRARLNLFGYDSDNDGATDSAFVVVQLEEDKGLGRALYDPALLDGVPTGLPSETLCTAEDEKECIAWDIGKNQWYHTFSMSLTDDLALDPVDGLVANLTFHGHMLNQPEIDWTTGEFLPELDTAVDLNYGEYGFPLYNTEIARRGSMLVQGISAAQASISGLLALPTWKQGQMNQGGPADVMSRRIVIPDDWTLDDGNPYAFRNLVCSNWADFEDGTNPYYPGGLCLDPAINMSATIPDTATDSQDGGDVDLPVIDEFGASDTNPFLRGVVQGEGDTTKVLTWHQCPDGTAEGLDCTQNLNTFDDQSWYNPYEVAKGHRGFLDGDLVMMLYAWSPNWRLNTVGHDRYELYIRRSFDGAQTWTTLPASFTASDEQAYSGDGTVSCETYRSTETQAEGDLIEPRVCYDYEAGAFEQARNVTQHKSMRITTLDPRYAKTASTITADPFGIDIPNYDLESGSEDVRDPSRYFIVFETGDNTTTAEGEPEPLDLFYSRAVNFGDDYQVWAEETDLSVCYPSDPHDQDVPEELIGSGFCNEFDQLEQGTPGLEASEASLAANPGGEFMYAAWAQALIDDSKVKDDKDDKDKKDKTELVESDAMARRVWWIDDYISETFGWDFGEGAGGGVSAN
;
A
#
# COMPACT_ATOMS: atom_id res chain seq x y z
N MET A 1 66.62 -12.77 -11.66
CA MET A 1 65.62 -13.34 -12.60
C MET A 1 65.21 -14.77 -12.25
N LYS A 2 66.06 -15.81 -12.39
CA LYS A 2 65.62 -17.23 -12.23
C LYS A 2 65.01 -17.67 -10.88
N LYS A 3 65.10 -16.89 -9.80
CA LYS A 3 64.41 -17.18 -8.51
C LYS A 3 63.06 -16.48 -8.31
N ARG A 4 62.73 -15.43 -9.09
CA ARG A 4 61.39 -14.80 -9.04
C ARG A 4 60.37 -15.52 -9.93
N LEU A 5 60.83 -16.06 -11.06
CA LEU A 5 59.98 -16.83 -11.97
C LEU A 5 59.45 -18.13 -11.35
N LEU A 6 60.20 -18.76 -10.44
CA LEU A 6 59.79 -20.02 -9.81
C LEU A 6 58.75 -19.84 -8.70
N ILE A 7 58.71 -18.66 -8.06
CA ILE A 7 57.72 -18.34 -7.01
C ILE A 7 56.40 -17.93 -7.65
N ALA A 8 56.45 -17.14 -8.73
CA ALA A 8 55.28 -16.80 -9.53
C ALA A 8 54.58 -18.05 -10.09
N LEU A 9 55.35 -19.03 -10.60
CA LEU A 9 54.79 -20.26 -11.18
C LEU A 9 54.21 -21.24 -10.15
N THR A 10 54.60 -21.17 -8.87
CA THR A 10 53.98 -21.96 -7.80
C THR A 10 52.77 -21.27 -7.17
N LEU A 11 52.67 -19.94 -7.26
CA LEU A 11 51.46 -19.21 -6.87
C LEU A 11 50.35 -19.39 -7.90
N THR A 12 50.64 -19.31 -9.21
CA THR A 12 49.63 -19.61 -10.24
C THR A 12 49.20 -21.08 -10.29
N LEU A 13 50.05 -22.03 -9.87
CA LEU A 13 49.65 -23.45 -9.81
C LEU A 13 48.93 -23.84 -8.50
N ALA A 14 48.91 -22.95 -7.50
CA ALA A 14 48.08 -23.09 -6.30
C ALA A 14 46.71 -22.42 -6.49
N ALA A 15 46.66 -21.31 -7.25
CA ALA A 15 45.42 -20.63 -7.67
C ALA A 15 44.64 -21.36 -8.80
N LEU A 16 45.05 -22.57 -9.18
CA LEU A 16 44.40 -23.40 -10.22
C LEU A 16 43.93 -24.76 -9.67
N LEU A 17 43.84 -24.90 -8.34
CA LEU A 17 43.39 -26.10 -7.63
C LEU A 17 42.43 -25.79 -6.47
N ALA A 18 41.81 -24.61 -6.49
CA ALA A 18 40.75 -24.17 -5.59
C ALA A 18 39.64 -23.42 -6.36
N ALA A 19 39.41 -23.82 -7.60
CA ALA A 19 38.14 -23.59 -8.27
C ALA A 19 37.31 -24.87 -8.07
N GLY A 20 36.64 -24.96 -6.92
CA GLY A 20 35.32 -25.57 -6.91
C GLY A 20 34.39 -24.59 -7.65
N GLY A 21 33.41 -25.09 -8.38
CA GLY A 21 32.32 -24.22 -8.83
C GLY A 21 31.46 -23.88 -7.63
N ALA A 22 31.15 -22.59 -7.46
CA ALA A 22 30.04 -22.10 -6.64
C ALA A 22 28.71 -22.43 -7.35
N LEU A 23 27.62 -22.56 -6.59
CA LEU A 23 26.26 -22.99 -7.01
C LEU A 23 25.25 -22.51 -5.91
N ALA A 24 23.98 -22.14 -6.14
CA ALA A 24 23.06 -21.70 -5.08
C ALA A 24 21.77 -22.55 -4.85
N ASP A 25 21.24 -22.58 -3.61
CA ASP A 25 20.06 -23.39 -3.20
C ASP A 25 19.09 -22.59 -2.32
N ASP A 26 17.78 -22.88 -2.39
CA ASP A 26 16.66 -22.40 -1.54
C ASP A 26 16.68 -22.97 -0.10
N GLY A 27 17.41 -24.06 0.10
CA GLY A 27 17.63 -24.67 1.41
C GLY A 27 16.47 -25.56 1.85
N PHE A 28 16.47 -25.99 3.12
CA PHE A 28 15.38 -26.82 3.62
C PHE A 28 14.09 -26.00 3.76
N ARG A 29 13.02 -26.46 3.11
CA ARG A 29 11.73 -25.77 3.10
C ARG A 29 11.08 -25.66 4.48
N VAL A 30 11.17 -24.48 5.08
CA VAL A 30 10.46 -24.11 6.31
C VAL A 30 9.19 -23.36 5.96
N SER A 31 8.09 -24.10 5.74
CA SER A 31 6.74 -23.55 5.55
C SER A 31 5.82 -24.04 6.68
N LYS A 32 5.18 -23.12 7.40
CA LYS A 32 4.38 -23.39 8.61
C LYS A 32 3.10 -22.54 8.61
N SER A 33 2.05 -23.04 9.25
CA SER A 33 0.89 -22.22 9.58
C SER A 33 1.11 -21.42 10.87
N MET A 34 0.75 -20.14 10.83
CA MET A 34 0.65 -19.24 11.99
C MET A 34 -0.69 -19.40 12.73
N SER A 35 -1.73 -19.89 12.02
CA SER A 35 -3.10 -20.04 12.51
C SER A 35 -3.41 -21.39 13.16
N HIS A 36 -2.66 -22.45 12.83
CA HIS A 36 -3.05 -23.81 13.15
C HIS A 36 -2.70 -24.25 14.60
N GLU A 37 -3.62 -23.99 15.53
CA GLU A 37 -3.61 -24.68 16.83
C GLU A 37 -4.15 -26.11 16.66
N GLY A 38 -3.32 -27.14 16.87
CA GLY A 38 -3.66 -28.54 16.60
C GLY A 38 -4.92 -29.05 17.31
N GLY A 39 -6.05 -29.03 16.60
CA GLY A 39 -7.39 -29.29 17.11
C GLY A 39 -8.33 -29.94 16.08
N ASN A 40 -9.57 -30.22 16.47
CA ASN A 40 -10.58 -30.64 15.48
C ASN A 40 -11.12 -29.40 14.77
N VAL A 41 -11.16 -29.44 13.44
CA VAL A 41 -11.82 -28.44 12.60
C VAL A 41 -13.27 -28.22 13.07
N GLU A 42 -13.57 -27.03 13.59
CA GLU A 42 -14.94 -26.62 13.90
C GLU A 42 -15.73 -26.35 12.61
N LYS A 43 -17.07 -26.45 12.68
CA LYS A 43 -17.96 -26.11 11.56
C LYS A 43 -18.97 -25.04 12.02
N PRO A 44 -19.18 -23.93 11.27
CA PRO A 44 -18.57 -23.59 9.97
C PRO A 44 -17.04 -23.42 10.04
N LEU A 45 -16.37 -23.66 8.91
CA LEU A 45 -14.91 -23.59 8.84
C LEU A 45 -14.47 -22.14 9.11
N PRO A 46 -13.45 -21.90 9.94
CA PRO A 46 -12.79 -20.60 9.97
C PRO A 46 -12.03 -20.35 8.66
N GLU A 47 -12.08 -19.11 8.19
CA GLU A 47 -11.34 -18.61 7.04
C GLU A 47 -10.22 -17.67 7.55
N ASN A 48 -9.02 -17.81 7.00
CA ASN A 48 -7.88 -16.94 7.27
C ASN A 48 -7.65 -16.01 6.07
N GLU A 49 -7.52 -14.71 6.32
CA GLU A 49 -7.30 -13.67 5.30
C GLU A 49 -6.26 -12.66 5.80
N HIS A 50 -5.73 -11.82 4.90
CA HIS A 50 -4.86 -10.68 5.22
C HIS A 50 -3.67 -11.02 6.14
N ALA A 51 -2.90 -12.04 5.76
CA ALA A 51 -1.71 -12.47 6.49
C ALA A 51 -0.49 -11.59 6.14
N PHE A 52 0.10 -10.93 7.15
CA PHE A 52 1.25 -10.04 6.96
C PHE A 52 2.41 -10.40 7.90
N ILE A 53 3.66 -10.13 7.48
CA ILE A 53 4.90 -10.42 8.23
C ILE A 53 5.87 -9.24 8.26
N GLN A 54 6.56 -9.04 9.40
CA GLN A 54 7.71 -8.14 9.55
C GLN A 54 8.79 -8.79 10.43
N MET A 55 10.05 -8.36 10.24
CA MET A 55 11.22 -8.85 10.98
C MET A 55 11.73 -7.75 11.94
N MET A 56 12.00 -8.11 13.20
CA MET A 56 12.72 -7.25 14.14
C MET A 56 14.22 -7.25 13.81
N LYS A 57 14.85 -6.08 13.84
CA LYS A 57 16.24 -5.87 13.38
C LYS A 57 17.29 -6.06 14.49
N PHE A 58 17.13 -7.13 15.26
CA PHE A 58 18.06 -7.55 16.31
C PHE A 58 17.86 -9.05 16.60
N TYR A 59 18.76 -9.65 17.36
CA TYR A 59 18.69 -11.07 17.71
C TYR A 59 18.09 -11.33 19.10
N VAL A 60 17.48 -12.50 19.25
CA VAL A 60 17.07 -13.07 20.54
C VAL A 60 17.59 -14.50 20.67
N PRO A 61 17.75 -15.07 21.89
CA PRO A 61 18.12 -16.48 22.02
C PRO A 61 17.05 -17.37 21.37
N ALA A 62 17.47 -18.34 20.55
CA ALA A 62 16.55 -19.14 19.75
C ALA A 62 15.64 -19.98 20.65
N GLN A 63 14.33 -19.85 20.46
CA GLN A 63 13.31 -20.46 21.33
C GLN A 63 12.04 -20.82 20.57
N ALA A 64 11.54 -22.04 20.78
CA ALA A 64 10.27 -22.48 20.22
C ALA A 64 9.07 -21.76 20.85
N ALA A 65 7.97 -21.68 20.11
CA ALA A 65 6.69 -21.08 20.50
C ALA A 65 6.09 -21.62 21.82
N ASN A 66 6.47 -22.83 22.23
CA ASN A 66 6.07 -23.45 23.50
C ASN A 66 6.97 -23.08 24.70
N GLY A 67 7.94 -22.19 24.50
CA GLY A 67 8.92 -21.75 25.50
C GLY A 67 10.21 -22.57 25.55
N THR A 68 10.39 -23.60 24.70
CA THR A 68 11.59 -24.44 24.74
C THR A 68 12.78 -23.74 24.08
N ILE A 69 13.78 -23.36 24.88
CA ILE A 69 15.06 -22.80 24.40
C ILE A 69 15.87 -23.89 23.67
N TYR A 70 16.42 -23.58 22.50
CA TYR A 70 17.28 -24.48 21.73
C TYR A 70 18.70 -24.54 22.33
N ALA A 71 18.85 -25.31 23.42
CA ALA A 71 20.08 -25.36 24.21
C ALA A 71 21.34 -25.90 23.49
N GLU A 72 21.16 -26.65 22.40
CA GLU A 72 22.27 -27.10 21.52
C GLU A 72 22.36 -26.25 20.23
N GLY A 73 21.50 -25.24 20.07
CA GLY A 73 21.30 -24.41 18.88
C GLY A 73 20.10 -24.87 18.03
N LEU A 74 19.57 -23.94 17.24
CA LEU A 74 18.61 -24.17 16.17
C LEU A 74 19.37 -24.68 14.94
N GLU A 75 19.00 -25.85 14.43
CA GLU A 75 19.65 -26.51 13.30
C GLU A 75 19.11 -25.98 11.96
N TYR A 76 20.01 -25.62 11.04
CA TYR A 76 19.69 -25.14 9.69
C TYR A 76 20.15 -26.18 8.66
N TYR A 77 19.24 -26.57 7.77
CA TYR A 77 19.44 -27.63 6.78
C TYR A 77 19.34 -27.06 5.36
N ASN A 78 20.10 -27.65 4.43
CA ASN A 78 19.91 -27.44 2.99
C ASN A 78 18.77 -28.31 2.43
N VAL A 79 18.41 -28.15 1.15
CA VAL A 79 17.28 -28.89 0.55
C VAL A 79 17.47 -30.43 0.54
N ASP A 80 18.73 -30.91 0.52
CA ASP A 80 19.08 -32.34 0.64
C ASP A 80 18.97 -32.87 2.08
N ASN A 81 18.48 -32.05 3.03
CA ASN A 81 18.38 -32.35 4.46
C ASN A 81 19.77 -32.68 5.06
N VAL A 82 20.81 -31.96 4.62
CA VAL A 82 22.13 -31.93 5.27
C VAL A 82 22.20 -30.72 6.19
N LEU A 83 22.76 -30.90 7.39
CA LEU A 83 22.96 -29.83 8.36
C LEU A 83 24.10 -28.92 7.89
N GLU A 84 23.80 -27.65 7.64
CA GLU A 84 24.76 -26.63 7.22
C GLU A 84 25.21 -25.74 8.39
N ASP A 85 24.27 -25.28 9.22
CA ASP A 85 24.57 -24.35 10.33
C ASP A 85 23.78 -24.70 11.61
N THR A 86 24.19 -24.15 12.75
CA THR A 86 23.54 -24.34 14.05
C THR A 86 23.67 -23.08 14.90
N ARG A 87 22.56 -22.36 15.10
CA ARG A 87 22.55 -21.00 15.65
C ARG A 87 21.92 -20.94 17.04
N SER A 88 22.57 -20.26 17.99
CA SER A 88 22.01 -20.07 19.35
C SER A 88 21.02 -18.90 19.46
N ALA A 89 20.87 -18.12 18.40
CA ALA A 89 20.01 -16.93 18.35
C ALA A 89 19.27 -16.86 17.00
N ALA A 90 18.14 -16.17 16.98
CA ALA A 90 17.27 -15.98 15.83
C ALA A 90 16.78 -14.52 15.73
N LYS A 91 16.39 -14.11 14.52
CA LYS A 91 15.73 -12.83 14.24
C LYS A 91 14.23 -12.98 14.56
N PRO A 92 13.62 -12.17 15.45
CA PRO A 92 12.19 -12.29 15.74
C PRO A 92 11.33 -11.94 14.52
N LEU A 93 10.37 -12.81 14.21
CA LEU A 93 9.40 -12.59 13.14
C LEU A 93 8.02 -12.33 13.74
N VAL A 94 7.43 -11.20 13.39
CA VAL A 94 6.07 -10.79 13.79
C VAL A 94 5.13 -11.06 12.62
N GLY A 95 4.09 -11.85 12.85
CA GLY A 95 3.00 -12.09 11.91
C GLY A 95 1.69 -11.50 12.42
N VAL A 96 0.78 -11.14 11.53
CA VAL A 96 -0.63 -10.83 11.86
C VAL A 96 -1.55 -11.41 10.80
N TYR A 97 -2.79 -11.74 11.16
CA TYR A 97 -3.82 -12.25 10.25
C TYR A 97 -5.21 -12.05 10.86
N ILE A 98 -6.26 -12.11 10.03
CA ILE A 98 -7.64 -12.26 10.51
C ILE A 98 -8.08 -13.72 10.39
N ASN A 99 -8.88 -14.20 11.34
CA ASN A 99 -9.32 -15.60 11.39
C ASN A 99 -10.74 -15.71 11.97
N GLY A 100 -11.62 -16.39 11.24
CA GLY A 100 -12.95 -16.79 11.72
C GLY A 100 -13.90 -17.16 10.57
N PRO A 101 -15.04 -17.80 10.85
CA PRO A 101 -15.97 -18.23 9.81
C PRO A 101 -16.73 -17.06 9.19
N VAL A 102 -17.06 -17.16 7.89
CA VAL A 102 -17.77 -16.13 7.12
C VAL A 102 -19.00 -16.70 6.41
N GLU A 103 -20.10 -15.93 6.36
CA GLU A 103 -21.25 -16.17 5.49
C GLU A 103 -21.22 -15.16 4.32
N HIS A 104 -20.60 -15.58 3.21
CA HIS A 104 -20.44 -14.79 1.98
C HIS A 104 -21.76 -14.49 1.26
N VAL A 105 -21.80 -13.37 0.54
CA VAL A 105 -22.96 -12.93 -0.26
C VAL A 105 -22.66 -13.14 -1.74
N ASP A 106 -23.35 -14.10 -2.35
CA ASP A 106 -23.18 -14.47 -3.76
C ASP A 106 -23.31 -13.27 -4.71
N GLU A 107 -22.45 -13.20 -5.72
CA GLU A 107 -22.43 -12.16 -6.78
C GLU A 107 -22.14 -10.72 -6.29
N VAL A 108 -21.79 -10.54 -5.01
CA VAL A 108 -21.45 -9.23 -4.41
C VAL A 108 -20.03 -9.25 -3.86
N GLY A 109 -19.19 -8.28 -4.24
CA GLY A 109 -17.83 -8.14 -3.69
C GLY A 109 -17.73 -7.70 -2.22
N PHE A 110 -18.78 -7.92 -1.43
CA PHE A 110 -18.80 -7.64 0.01
C PHE A 110 -18.02 -8.73 0.75
N VAL A 111 -17.23 -8.33 1.76
CA VAL A 111 -16.34 -9.20 2.57
C VAL A 111 -17.05 -10.25 3.44
N GLY A 112 -18.33 -10.53 3.17
CA GLY A 112 -19.16 -11.47 3.90
C GLY A 112 -19.54 -11.03 5.33
N HIS A 113 -20.47 -11.77 5.92
CA HIS A 113 -20.89 -11.59 7.31
C HIS A 113 -20.11 -12.57 8.20
N GLY A 114 -19.08 -12.10 8.91
CA GLY A 114 -18.15 -12.97 9.64
C GLY A 114 -18.29 -13.00 11.16
N LEU A 115 -17.62 -13.98 11.77
CA LEU A 115 -17.24 -14.02 13.19
C LEU A 115 -15.70 -13.97 13.28
N ARG A 116 -15.06 -13.02 12.59
CA ARG A 116 -13.61 -12.90 12.49
C ARG A 116 -13.02 -12.09 13.65
N ASP A 117 -11.83 -12.52 14.10
CA ASP A 117 -10.99 -11.80 15.06
C ASP A 117 -9.60 -11.50 14.46
N ALA A 118 -8.94 -10.47 15.01
CA ALA A 118 -7.57 -10.07 14.73
C ALA A 118 -6.59 -10.89 15.57
N TYR A 119 -5.57 -11.47 14.94
CA TYR A 119 -4.52 -12.25 15.60
C TYR A 119 -3.14 -11.64 15.35
N GLY A 120 -2.30 -11.67 16.39
CA GLY A 120 -0.86 -11.43 16.29
C GLY A 120 -0.09 -12.71 16.62
N ALA A 121 0.95 -13.01 15.85
CA ALA A 121 1.81 -14.17 15.99
C ALA A 121 3.29 -13.76 16.09
N ILE A 122 4.07 -14.55 16.82
CA ILE A 122 5.52 -14.35 16.98
C ILE A 122 6.25 -15.68 16.78
N SER A 123 7.35 -15.66 16.02
CA SER A 123 8.38 -16.71 16.03
C SER A 123 9.67 -16.14 16.62
N LEU A 124 10.30 -16.91 17.51
CA LEU A 124 11.61 -16.63 18.11
C LEU A 124 12.64 -17.72 17.73
N ASP A 125 12.33 -18.48 16.67
CA ASP A 125 13.11 -19.57 16.09
C ASP A 125 13.08 -19.49 14.55
N ASP A 126 13.11 -18.25 14.03
CA ASP A 126 13.33 -17.92 12.62
C ASP A 126 12.31 -18.59 11.66
N GLY A 127 11.07 -18.72 12.13
CA GLY A 127 9.92 -19.21 11.37
C GLY A 127 9.57 -20.69 11.60
N GLU A 128 10.36 -21.44 12.39
CA GLU A 128 10.11 -22.87 12.63
C GLU A 128 8.84 -23.15 13.44
N THR A 129 8.52 -22.31 14.44
CA THR A 129 7.29 -22.39 15.23
C THR A 129 6.71 -21.01 15.56
N TRP A 130 5.38 -20.94 15.69
CA TRP A 130 4.65 -19.68 15.87
C TRP A 130 3.76 -19.71 17.14
N LYS A 131 3.82 -18.65 17.93
CA LYS A 131 2.98 -18.42 19.13
C LYS A 131 1.98 -17.33 18.79
N ASN A 132 0.72 -17.68 18.53
CA ASN A 132 -0.33 -16.71 18.20
C ASN A 132 -1.07 -16.17 19.45
N THR A 133 -1.85 -15.12 19.27
CA THR A 133 -2.67 -14.49 20.32
C THR A 133 -3.82 -13.73 19.66
N ASN A 134 -5.05 -14.01 20.10
CA ASN A 134 -6.22 -13.21 19.74
C ASN A 134 -6.10 -11.81 20.40
N LEU A 135 -6.14 -10.76 19.58
CA LEU A 135 -5.96 -9.36 19.99
C LEU A 135 -7.30 -8.66 20.22
N SER A 136 -8.31 -8.97 19.41
CA SER A 136 -9.63 -8.30 19.43
C SER A 136 -10.62 -8.91 20.41
N GLU A 137 -10.64 -10.25 20.57
CA GLU A 137 -11.57 -11.00 21.43
C GLU A 137 -13.04 -10.57 21.21
N SER A 138 -13.41 -10.32 19.95
CA SER A 138 -14.60 -9.57 19.53
C SER A 138 -15.59 -10.36 18.68
N ALA A 139 -15.17 -11.49 18.10
CA ALA A 139 -15.95 -12.29 17.17
C ALA A 139 -17.34 -12.71 17.68
N THR A 140 -17.54 -12.85 18.99
CA THR A 140 -18.84 -13.20 19.60
C THR A 140 -19.53 -12.05 20.33
N GLU A 141 -18.91 -10.87 20.38
CA GLU A 141 -19.42 -9.70 21.08
C GLU A 141 -20.18 -8.77 20.13
N SER A 142 -21.06 -7.92 20.66
CA SER A 142 -21.87 -6.99 19.86
C SER A 142 -22.03 -5.65 20.58
N SER A 143 -22.05 -4.57 19.80
CA SER A 143 -22.17 -3.17 20.29
C SER A 143 -23.29 -2.38 19.63
N SER A 144 -23.84 -2.89 18.53
CA SER A 144 -24.86 -2.24 17.72
C SER A 144 -26.26 -2.76 18.03
N ASP A 145 -27.29 -1.99 17.71
CA ASP A 145 -28.69 -2.45 17.76
C ASP A 145 -29.12 -3.27 16.52
N VAL A 146 -28.21 -3.52 15.56
CA VAL A 146 -28.49 -4.23 14.30
C VAL A 146 -28.73 -5.73 14.54
N ILE A 147 -29.87 -6.24 14.06
CA ILE A 147 -30.29 -7.64 14.20
C ILE A 147 -30.48 -8.32 12.84
N ARG A 148 -29.58 -9.23 12.50
CA ARG A 148 -29.55 -10.05 11.27
C ARG A 148 -29.87 -11.52 11.57
N SER A 149 -31.14 -11.78 11.83
CA SER A 149 -31.66 -13.13 12.12
C SER A 149 -31.78 -14.06 10.90
N ASP A 150 -31.57 -13.51 9.71
CA ASP A 150 -31.47 -14.16 8.40
C ASP A 150 -30.13 -14.88 8.21
N ILE A 151 -29.04 -14.30 8.74
CA ILE A 151 -27.68 -14.87 8.71
C ILE A 151 -27.61 -16.06 9.66
N LYS A 152 -27.31 -17.25 9.13
CA LYS A 152 -27.30 -18.50 9.89
C LYS A 152 -26.17 -18.51 10.91
N LEU A 153 -25.05 -17.88 10.59
CA LEU A 153 -23.87 -17.74 11.44
C LEU A 153 -24.18 -17.05 12.78
N PHE A 154 -25.05 -16.03 12.77
CA PHE A 154 -25.35 -15.20 13.96
C PHE A 154 -26.45 -15.79 14.87
N LYS A 155 -26.86 -17.03 14.64
CA LYS A 155 -27.96 -17.66 15.38
C LYS A 155 -27.73 -17.72 16.90
N ASP A 156 -26.50 -17.93 17.34
CA ASP A 156 -26.19 -18.09 18.76
C ASP A 156 -26.08 -16.75 19.50
N THR A 157 -25.75 -15.65 18.79
CA THR A 157 -25.94 -14.26 19.27
C THR A 157 -27.41 -13.79 19.17
N LYS A 158 -28.33 -14.68 18.74
CA LYS A 158 -29.75 -14.40 18.44
C LYS A 158 -29.96 -13.40 17.29
N GLY A 159 -29.00 -13.35 16.36
CA GLY A 159 -28.97 -12.42 15.24
C GLY A 159 -28.32 -11.07 15.56
N ALA A 160 -27.83 -10.82 16.77
CA ALA A 160 -27.08 -9.59 17.03
C ALA A 160 -25.79 -9.59 16.21
N TYR A 161 -25.55 -8.50 15.47
CA TYR A 161 -24.39 -8.39 14.58
C TYR A 161 -23.08 -8.43 15.40
N PRO A 162 -22.15 -9.35 15.12
CA PRO A 162 -20.93 -9.56 15.89
C PRO A 162 -19.86 -8.48 15.63
N GLY A 163 -18.72 -8.60 16.31
CA GLY A 163 -17.60 -7.68 16.16
C GLY A 163 -16.83 -7.72 14.85
N ASP A 164 -16.99 -8.78 14.05
CA ASP A 164 -16.40 -9.04 12.72
C ASP A 164 -15.26 -8.10 12.28
N VAL A 165 -14.02 -8.56 12.41
CA VAL A 165 -12.82 -7.86 11.91
C VAL A 165 -12.71 -8.06 10.40
N VAL A 166 -12.59 -6.98 9.63
CA VAL A 166 -12.62 -7.01 8.15
C VAL A 166 -11.29 -6.70 7.46
N ASN A 167 -10.26 -6.28 8.21
CA ASN A 167 -8.88 -6.12 7.73
C ASN A 167 -7.91 -6.01 8.92
N ILE A 168 -6.59 -6.03 8.70
CA ILE A 168 -5.57 -5.91 9.75
C ILE A 168 -4.27 -5.32 9.19
N PHE A 169 -3.59 -4.46 9.95
CA PHE A 169 -2.32 -3.85 9.56
C PHE A 169 -1.39 -3.80 10.76
N HIS A 170 -0.07 -3.83 10.53
CA HIS A 170 0.90 -3.72 11.62
C HIS A 170 2.20 -3.01 11.24
N ALA A 171 2.91 -2.50 12.23
CA ALA A 171 4.25 -1.96 12.11
C ALA A 171 5.12 -2.39 13.30
N VAL A 172 6.41 -2.61 13.03
CA VAL A 172 7.46 -2.94 14.00
C VAL A 172 8.52 -1.84 14.01
N ALA A 173 8.92 -1.38 15.19
CA ALA A 173 10.02 -0.44 15.40
C ALA A 173 10.72 -0.77 16.72
N GLY A 174 12.05 -0.92 16.72
CA GLY A 174 12.79 -1.52 17.84
C GLY A 174 12.15 -2.84 18.30
N GLU A 175 12.03 -3.02 19.61
CA GLU A 175 11.32 -4.14 20.25
C GLU A 175 9.78 -3.94 20.36
N ASN A 176 9.23 -2.87 19.79
CA ASN A 176 7.82 -2.47 19.89
C ASN A 176 7.03 -2.81 18.61
N VAL A 177 5.74 -3.10 18.77
CA VAL A 177 4.81 -3.45 17.70
C VAL A 177 3.48 -2.73 17.89
N VAL A 178 2.89 -2.22 16.80
CA VAL A 178 1.50 -1.75 16.77
C VAL A 178 0.73 -2.57 15.73
N VAL A 179 -0.43 -3.08 16.12
CA VAL A 179 -1.38 -3.79 15.24
C VAL A 179 -2.70 -3.04 15.25
N ALA A 180 -3.23 -2.63 14.10
CA ALA A 180 -4.46 -1.85 13.97
C ALA A 180 -5.47 -2.53 13.04
N TRP A 181 -6.77 -2.45 13.37
CA TRP A 181 -7.83 -3.09 12.58
C TRP A 181 -9.18 -2.37 12.66
N PRO A 182 -9.96 -2.34 11.56
CA PRO A 182 -11.39 -2.04 11.59
C PRO A 182 -12.21 -3.23 12.13
N SER A 183 -13.14 -2.95 13.04
CA SER A 183 -14.05 -3.95 13.62
C SER A 183 -15.45 -3.38 13.78
N ARG A 184 -16.48 -4.18 13.48
CA ARG A 184 -17.89 -3.87 13.74
C ARG A 184 -18.23 -3.79 15.24
N TYR A 185 -17.28 -4.09 16.14
CA TYR A 185 -17.42 -3.90 17.58
C TYR A 185 -16.96 -2.50 18.03
N CYS A 186 -17.92 -1.72 18.53
CA CYS A 186 -17.75 -0.35 19.02
C CYS A 186 -18.11 -0.21 20.51
N SER A 187 -17.83 -1.21 21.34
CA SER A 187 -17.97 -1.14 22.81
C SER A 187 -16.64 -1.30 23.54
N SER A 188 -16.52 -0.74 24.75
CA SER A 188 -15.30 -0.75 25.59
C SER A 188 -14.09 0.02 25.02
N GLY A 189 -12.85 -0.49 25.19
CA GLY A 189 -11.60 0.13 24.69
C GLY A 189 -11.03 1.33 25.46
N GLN A 190 -11.81 1.97 26.36
CA GLN A 190 -11.44 3.20 27.07
C GLN A 190 -10.82 4.31 26.16
N PRO A 191 -11.46 4.65 25.02
CA PRO A 191 -10.91 5.57 24.02
C PRO A 191 -10.71 6.98 24.55
N ASN A 192 -9.76 7.72 23.96
CA ASN A 192 -9.37 9.07 24.37
C ASN A 192 -10.57 10.04 24.47
N TYR A 193 -11.41 10.10 23.42
CA TYR A 193 -12.63 10.94 23.41
C TYR A 193 -13.68 10.62 24.50
N SER A 194 -13.55 9.51 25.24
CA SER A 194 -14.47 9.16 26.34
C SER A 194 -14.02 9.65 27.71
N LEU A 195 -12.82 10.24 27.80
CA LEU A 195 -12.22 10.68 29.06
C LEU A 195 -12.92 11.90 29.68
N ASP A 196 -13.79 12.60 28.94
CA ASP A 196 -14.53 13.79 29.39
C ASP A 196 -15.79 13.47 30.20
N SER A 197 -16.10 12.19 30.38
CA SER A 197 -17.20 11.76 31.26
C SER A 197 -16.87 12.01 32.74
N GLU A 198 -17.90 12.27 33.56
CA GLU A 198 -17.76 12.47 35.02
C GLU A 198 -16.99 11.32 35.72
N GLU A 199 -17.03 10.11 35.15
CA GLU A 199 -16.36 8.91 35.67
C GLU A 199 -14.89 8.80 35.24
N ALA A 200 -14.48 9.49 34.17
CA ALA A 200 -13.15 9.39 33.57
C ALA A 200 -12.32 10.69 33.61
N ILE A 201 -12.91 11.84 33.93
CA ILE A 201 -12.24 13.15 33.90
C ILE A 201 -10.97 13.21 34.78
N ALA A 202 -10.97 12.54 35.94
CA ALA A 202 -9.78 12.43 36.80
C ALA A 202 -8.62 11.66 36.13
N ARG A 203 -8.91 10.77 35.16
CA ARG A 203 -7.89 10.12 34.32
C ARG A 203 -7.40 11.06 33.22
N ARG A 204 -8.28 11.89 32.63
CA ARG A 204 -7.85 12.96 31.71
C ARG A 204 -6.88 13.93 32.40
N GLU A 205 -7.25 14.42 33.58
CA GLU A 205 -6.40 15.29 34.42
C GLU A 205 -5.04 14.66 34.71
N ALA A 206 -4.99 13.36 35.01
CA ALA A 206 -3.75 12.63 35.27
C ALA A 206 -2.88 12.45 34.01
N ILE A 207 -3.48 12.22 32.85
CA ILE A 207 -2.75 12.12 31.57
C ILE A 207 -2.22 13.49 31.14
N ALA A 208 -3.04 14.54 31.22
CA ALA A 208 -2.62 15.92 30.94
C ALA A 208 -1.44 16.33 31.83
N ALA A 209 -1.53 16.07 33.14
CA ALA A 209 -0.44 16.35 34.08
C ALA A 209 0.83 15.49 33.87
N TYR A 210 0.71 14.34 33.19
CA TYR A 210 1.86 13.51 32.80
C TYR A 210 2.54 14.04 31.53
N LEU A 211 1.74 14.41 30.52
CA LEU A 211 2.22 14.97 29.24
C LEU A 211 2.67 16.44 29.36
N GLY A 212 2.25 17.15 30.41
CA GLY A 212 2.57 18.56 30.64
C GLY A 212 1.55 19.56 30.09
N ILE A 213 0.42 19.08 29.58
CA ILE A 213 -0.66 19.84 28.94
C ILE A 213 -1.48 20.61 30.01
N ASP A 214 -1.69 21.91 29.81
CA ASP A 214 -2.51 22.77 30.69
C ASP A 214 -3.88 23.11 30.08
N LEU A 215 -4.80 22.14 30.14
CA LEU A 215 -6.19 22.25 29.70
C LEU A 215 -6.98 23.45 30.29
N GLY A 216 -6.41 24.21 31.23
CA GLY A 216 -6.98 25.44 31.77
C GLY A 216 -6.59 26.72 31.02
N THR A 217 -5.79 26.64 29.94
CA THR A 217 -5.44 27.75 29.05
C THR A 217 -5.24 27.19 27.65
N ALA A 218 -6.14 27.50 26.71
CA ALA A 218 -6.14 26.90 25.38
C ALA A 218 -4.78 26.98 24.67
N SER A 219 -4.28 25.83 24.23
CA SER A 219 -3.08 25.71 23.39
C SER A 219 -3.12 24.49 22.47
N PRO A 220 -2.27 24.40 21.42
CA PRO A 220 -2.41 23.35 20.39
C PRO A 220 -2.13 21.92 20.87
N ASP A 221 -1.37 21.75 21.95
CA ASP A 221 -1.13 20.46 22.61
C ASP A 221 -2.40 19.89 23.28
N ASP A 222 -3.37 20.73 23.64
CA ASP A 222 -4.68 20.29 24.14
C ASP A 222 -5.40 19.37 23.15
N LEU A 223 -5.15 19.51 21.83
CA LEU A 223 -5.72 18.66 20.78
C LEU A 223 -5.38 17.17 20.97
N TYR A 224 -4.34 16.83 21.74
CA TYR A 224 -4.06 15.46 22.13
C TYR A 224 -5.19 14.82 22.95
N LEU A 225 -5.93 15.62 23.74
CA LEU A 225 -6.95 15.18 24.70
C LEU A 225 -8.34 15.82 24.49
N VAL A 226 -8.48 16.83 23.64
CA VAL A 226 -9.75 17.50 23.31
C VAL A 226 -10.40 16.84 22.10
N ASP A 227 -11.67 16.40 22.21
CA ASP A 227 -12.45 15.93 21.06
C ASP A 227 -12.96 17.11 20.20
N MET A 228 -12.01 17.77 19.53
CA MET A 228 -12.23 18.97 18.72
C MET A 228 -13.07 18.68 17.46
N TYR A 229 -13.03 17.44 16.97
CA TYR A 229 -13.63 17.01 15.70
C TYR A 229 -14.91 16.15 15.86
N ARG A 230 -15.43 15.98 17.09
CA ARG A 230 -16.61 15.16 17.41
C ARG A 230 -16.48 13.68 17.02
N VAL A 231 -15.31 13.10 17.31
CA VAL A 231 -15.04 11.66 17.27
C VAL A 231 -16.03 10.91 18.17
N ALA A 232 -16.46 11.50 19.29
CA ALA A 232 -17.49 10.95 20.16
C ALA A 232 -18.86 10.86 19.46
N GLY A 233 -19.51 9.70 19.62
CA GLY A 233 -20.83 9.46 19.06
C GLY A 233 -21.37 8.07 19.42
N GLN A 234 -22.61 7.82 18.96
CA GLN A 234 -23.19 6.48 18.90
C GLN A 234 -22.75 5.80 17.60
N GLN A 235 -22.52 4.48 17.65
CA GLN A 235 -22.26 3.67 16.46
C GLN A 235 -23.42 3.75 15.46
N GLY A 236 -23.13 4.05 14.19
CA GLY A 236 -24.08 4.04 13.09
C GLY A 236 -24.24 2.68 12.41
N SER A 237 -25.10 2.64 11.39
CA SER A 237 -25.30 1.51 10.48
C SER A 237 -25.71 2.01 9.10
N VAL A 238 -25.52 1.17 8.08
CA VAL A 238 -25.99 1.38 6.71
C VAL A 238 -26.83 0.17 6.29
N ASP A 239 -27.97 0.40 5.67
CA ASP A 239 -28.84 -0.66 5.13
C ASP A 239 -28.75 -0.72 3.61
N TYR A 240 -28.00 -1.71 3.12
CA TYR A 240 -27.84 -1.95 1.68
C TYR A 240 -29.10 -2.53 1.03
N ALA A 241 -30.13 -2.94 1.79
CA ALA A 241 -31.44 -3.27 1.23
C ALA A 241 -32.17 -2.05 0.63
N GLU A 242 -31.72 -0.83 0.93
CA GLU A 242 -32.18 0.41 0.31
C GLU A 242 -31.19 0.96 -0.75
N ASP A 243 -30.12 0.23 -1.09
CA ASP A 243 -29.13 0.68 -2.08
C ASP A 243 -29.76 0.86 -3.49
N LYS A 244 -29.14 1.72 -4.31
CA LYS A 244 -29.59 1.98 -5.68
C LYS A 244 -29.40 0.78 -6.62
N TRP A 245 -28.54 -0.18 -6.28
CA TRP A 245 -28.30 -1.40 -7.06
C TRP A 245 -28.92 -2.61 -6.37
N GLU A 246 -29.91 -3.25 -7.03
CA GLU A 246 -30.64 -4.42 -6.48
C GLU A 246 -29.72 -5.59 -6.11
N LEU A 247 -28.54 -5.69 -6.73
CA LEU A 247 -27.52 -6.70 -6.43
C LEU A 247 -26.99 -6.58 -4.98
N ASN A 248 -26.82 -5.36 -4.47
CA ASN A 248 -26.32 -5.11 -3.11
C ASN A 248 -27.38 -5.40 -2.02
N HIS A 249 -28.66 -5.55 -2.38
CA HIS A 249 -29.77 -5.69 -1.41
C HIS A 249 -29.64 -6.93 -0.53
N ALA A 250 -28.96 -7.97 -1.02
CA ALA A 250 -28.70 -9.20 -0.26
C ALA A 250 -27.78 -8.98 0.95
N VAL A 251 -26.98 -7.90 0.96
CA VAL A 251 -26.09 -7.57 2.10
C VAL A 251 -26.88 -7.04 3.30
N GLY A 252 -28.02 -6.35 3.11
CA GLY A 252 -28.87 -5.83 4.19
C GLY A 252 -28.18 -4.83 5.14
N GLU A 253 -28.67 -4.72 6.38
CA GLU A 253 -28.12 -3.80 7.38
C GLU A 253 -26.79 -4.29 7.99
N VAL A 254 -25.82 -3.38 8.06
CA VAL A 254 -24.45 -3.58 8.58
C VAL A 254 -24.06 -2.41 9.50
N PRO A 255 -23.54 -2.63 10.73
CA PRO A 255 -23.03 -1.58 11.61
C PRO A 255 -21.77 -0.91 11.05
N TYR A 256 -21.47 0.33 11.42
CA TYR A 256 -20.19 0.97 11.09
C TYR A 256 -19.02 0.36 11.88
N ASN A 257 -17.84 0.32 11.26
CA ASN A 257 -16.58 -0.10 11.89
C ASN A 257 -16.05 0.96 12.86
N CYS A 258 -15.48 0.50 13.97
CA CYS A 258 -14.54 1.25 14.80
C CYS A 258 -13.10 0.88 14.46
N LEU A 259 -12.19 1.83 14.63
CA LEU A 259 -10.75 1.59 14.61
C LEU A 259 -10.29 1.14 16.01
N TRP A 260 -9.56 0.02 16.03
CA TRP A 260 -8.88 -0.52 17.20
C TRP A 260 -7.39 -0.63 16.95
N THR A 261 -6.61 -0.62 18.03
CA THR A 261 -5.19 -0.94 18.00
C THR A 261 -4.75 -1.72 19.24
N ALA A 262 -3.72 -2.54 19.10
CA ALA A 262 -3.04 -3.22 20.19
C ALA A 262 -1.53 -3.00 20.09
N ARG A 263 -0.93 -2.65 21.24
CA ARG A 263 0.53 -2.56 21.41
C ARG A 263 1.10 -3.92 21.79
N GLY A 264 2.24 -4.28 21.23
CA GLY A 264 3.07 -5.39 21.64
C GLY A 264 4.47 -4.92 21.97
N LYS A 265 5.11 -5.53 22.96
CA LYS A 265 6.53 -5.34 23.24
C LYS A 265 7.22 -6.69 23.46
N LEU A 266 8.37 -6.88 22.82
CA LEU A 266 9.23 -8.04 23.07
C LEU A 266 10.06 -7.81 24.34
N VAL A 267 10.02 -8.77 25.26
CA VAL A 267 10.61 -8.65 26.59
C VAL A 267 11.66 -9.72 26.81
N GLN A 268 12.87 -9.31 27.23
CA GLN A 268 13.92 -10.23 27.64
C GLN A 268 13.61 -10.86 29.01
N GLY A 269 13.80 -12.17 29.10
CA GLY A 269 13.60 -12.95 30.32
C GLY A 269 12.45 -13.95 30.23
N ASP A 270 12.16 -14.56 31.38
CA ASP A 270 11.13 -15.58 31.55
C ASP A 270 9.73 -14.95 31.60
N ASP A 271 8.73 -15.59 30.99
CA ASP A 271 7.35 -15.12 31.02
C ASP A 271 6.66 -15.63 32.31
N PRO A 272 6.37 -14.75 33.30
CA PRO A 272 5.79 -15.19 34.57
C PRO A 272 4.36 -15.77 34.43
N ARG A 273 3.78 -15.77 33.23
CA ARG A 273 2.48 -16.34 32.89
C ARG A 273 2.53 -17.80 32.43
N THR A 274 3.71 -18.34 32.09
CA THR A 274 3.87 -19.70 31.53
C THR A 274 4.53 -20.67 32.51
N GLU A 275 4.50 -21.98 32.20
CA GLU A 275 5.23 -23.01 32.98
C GLU A 275 6.62 -23.33 32.39
N ALA A 276 6.91 -22.91 31.16
CA ALA A 276 8.21 -23.05 30.53
C ALA A 276 9.11 -21.88 30.93
N GLU A 277 10.40 -22.16 31.17
CA GLU A 277 11.44 -21.15 31.45
C GLU A 277 11.86 -20.52 30.11
N GLU A 278 11.25 -19.38 29.76
CA GLU A 278 11.49 -18.65 28.52
C GLU A 278 12.73 -17.74 28.66
N SER A 279 13.43 -17.45 27.56
CA SER A 279 14.52 -16.46 27.50
C SER A 279 14.06 -15.10 26.96
N THR A 280 12.95 -15.07 26.22
CA THR A 280 12.33 -13.87 25.66
C THR A 280 10.87 -14.18 25.35
N TYR A 281 9.96 -13.22 25.52
CA TYR A 281 8.54 -13.39 25.21
C TYR A 281 7.88 -12.11 24.68
N MET A 282 6.83 -12.27 23.87
CA MET A 282 5.98 -11.15 23.42
C MET A 282 4.89 -10.83 24.46
N ARG A 283 4.77 -9.55 24.83
CA ARG A 283 3.72 -9.05 25.71
C ARG A 283 2.77 -8.12 24.97
N TRP A 284 1.64 -8.67 24.53
CA TRP A 284 0.52 -7.90 24.04
C TRP A 284 -0.21 -7.17 25.17
N PHE A 285 -0.48 -5.88 24.95
CA PHE A 285 -1.28 -5.03 25.82
C PHE A 285 -2.77 -5.28 25.53
N LYS A 286 -3.66 -4.73 26.36
CA LYS A 286 -5.09 -4.74 26.06
C LYS A 286 -5.37 -3.72 24.96
N ALA A 287 -6.12 -4.13 23.94
CA ALA A 287 -6.50 -3.29 22.83
C ALA A 287 -7.20 -1.99 23.30
N GLU A 288 -6.79 -0.88 22.70
CA GLU A 288 -7.40 0.44 22.85
C GLU A 288 -8.22 0.77 21.60
N ARG A 289 -9.32 1.49 21.77
CA ARG A 289 -10.17 1.94 20.67
C ARG A 289 -9.85 3.39 20.34
N LEU A 290 -9.82 3.75 19.07
CA LEU A 290 -9.56 5.12 18.62
C LEU A 290 -10.88 5.85 18.30
N THR A 291 -11.81 5.19 17.61
CA THR A 291 -13.02 5.84 17.05
C THR A 291 -14.31 5.28 17.64
N SER A 292 -15.45 5.93 17.38
CA SER A 292 -16.76 5.57 17.97
C SER A 292 -17.68 4.76 17.06
N GLY A 293 -17.32 4.61 15.78
CA GLY A 293 -18.22 4.07 14.77
C GLY A 293 -19.36 5.02 14.44
N ARG A 294 -19.26 6.31 14.81
CA ARG A 294 -20.13 7.39 14.32
C ARG A 294 -20.04 7.54 12.79
N ARG A 295 -18.88 7.21 12.24
CA ARG A 295 -18.53 7.14 10.82
C ARG A 295 -17.87 5.78 10.58
N ASP A 296 -17.94 5.24 9.38
CA ASP A 296 -17.47 3.88 9.06
C ASP A 296 -15.98 3.88 8.68
N VAL A 297 -15.16 3.25 9.51
CA VAL A 297 -13.71 3.12 9.31
C VAL A 297 -13.38 2.14 8.18
N ASN A 298 -12.50 2.56 7.26
CA ASN A 298 -11.88 1.71 6.25
C ASN A 298 -10.43 2.17 5.96
N ARG A 299 -9.68 1.41 5.15
CA ARG A 299 -8.35 1.79 4.60
C ARG A 299 -7.37 2.33 5.65
N VAL A 300 -7.12 1.50 6.66
CA VAL A 300 -6.13 1.77 7.71
C VAL A 300 -4.71 1.55 7.16
N GLU A 301 -3.77 2.40 7.56
CA GLU A 301 -2.33 2.23 7.38
C GLU A 301 -1.64 2.54 8.72
N VAL A 302 -0.54 1.86 9.04
CA VAL A 302 0.25 2.09 10.26
C VAL A 302 1.74 2.04 9.93
N LYS A 303 2.51 2.95 10.53
CA LYS A 303 3.98 3.02 10.42
C LYS A 303 4.59 3.31 11.79
N GLY A 304 5.84 2.91 11.97
CA GLY A 304 6.62 3.14 13.18
C GLY A 304 8.07 3.45 12.86
N VAL A 305 8.69 4.28 13.69
CA VAL A 305 10.11 4.63 13.65
C VAL A 305 10.64 4.54 15.08
N GLU A 306 11.76 3.86 15.26
CA GLU A 306 12.42 3.71 16.56
C GLU A 306 12.89 5.07 17.06
N GLY A 307 12.65 5.37 18.34
CA GLY A 307 12.93 6.66 18.96
C GLY A 307 11.87 7.75 18.73
N ALA A 308 11.17 7.76 17.59
CA ALA A 308 10.09 8.71 17.32
C ALA A 308 8.70 8.21 17.77
N GLY A 309 8.30 6.98 17.41
CA GLY A 309 7.01 6.41 17.78
C GLY A 309 6.25 5.77 16.61
N PHE A 310 4.91 5.78 16.70
CA PHE A 310 4.01 5.19 15.70
C PHE A 310 2.89 6.14 15.27
N ALA A 311 2.52 6.08 14.00
CA ALA A 311 1.43 6.84 13.40
C ALA A 311 0.45 5.91 12.67
N ILE A 312 -0.83 6.29 12.66
CA ILE A 312 -1.93 5.56 12.01
C ILE A 312 -2.74 6.56 11.19
N THR A 313 -3.06 6.20 9.93
CA THR A 313 -4.07 6.92 9.12
C THR A 313 -5.19 6.00 8.68
N TRP A 314 -6.40 6.53 8.52
CA TRP A 314 -7.54 5.76 8.01
C TRP A 314 -8.56 6.65 7.31
N GLN A 315 -9.47 6.04 6.57
CA GLN A 315 -10.62 6.69 5.94
C GLN A 315 -11.85 6.54 6.86
N GLU A 316 -12.63 7.60 7.05
CA GLU A 316 -13.96 7.52 7.68
C GLU A 316 -15.06 8.04 6.76
N ASP A 317 -16.00 7.16 6.39
CA ASP A 317 -17.17 7.51 5.59
C ASP A 317 -18.36 7.87 6.52
N PRO A 318 -18.99 9.05 6.38
CA PRO A 318 -20.08 9.47 7.26
C PRO A 318 -21.37 8.67 7.06
N ASP A 319 -21.62 8.13 5.87
CA ASP A 319 -22.85 7.45 5.48
C ASP A 319 -22.67 5.92 5.33
N GLY A 320 -21.49 5.39 5.67
CA GLY A 320 -21.14 3.97 5.59
C GLY A 320 -20.45 3.59 4.29
N LEU A 321 -19.71 2.48 4.30
CA LEU A 321 -18.94 2.00 3.15
C LEU A 321 -19.72 2.01 1.83
N ARG A 322 -19.39 2.94 0.94
CA ARG A 322 -20.09 3.09 -0.34
C ARG A 322 -19.83 1.91 -1.28
N PRO A 323 -20.86 1.20 -1.78
CA PRO A 323 -20.67 0.08 -2.69
C PRO A 323 -20.47 0.58 -4.12
N GLY A 324 -19.51 -0.02 -4.81
CA GLY A 324 -19.22 0.26 -6.22
C GLY A 324 -20.23 -0.35 -7.18
N GLN A 325 -19.99 -0.14 -8.48
CA GLN A 325 -20.83 -0.70 -9.55
C GLN A 325 -20.52 -2.17 -9.88
N GLY A 326 -19.50 -2.76 -9.27
CA GLY A 326 -19.06 -4.14 -9.56
C GLY A 326 -18.34 -4.33 -10.91
N LEU A 327 -18.10 -3.25 -11.66
CA LEU A 327 -17.59 -3.29 -13.04
C LEU A 327 -16.05 -3.41 -13.16
N GLY A 328 -15.38 -4.03 -12.18
CA GLY A 328 -13.95 -4.35 -12.25
C GLY A 328 -13.16 -4.23 -10.93
N PRO A 329 -11.84 -4.49 -10.99
CA PRO A 329 -10.99 -4.76 -9.82
C PRO A 329 -11.09 -3.73 -8.71
N GLY A 330 -11.66 -4.11 -7.57
CA GLY A 330 -11.62 -3.32 -6.34
C GLY A 330 -12.27 -1.93 -6.41
N GLU A 331 -13.19 -1.65 -7.33
CA GLU A 331 -14.09 -0.48 -7.21
C GLU A 331 -15.36 -0.78 -6.38
N GLY A 332 -15.76 -2.05 -6.27
CA GLY A 332 -16.77 -2.51 -5.30
C GLY A 332 -16.16 -2.74 -3.92
N TRP A 333 -16.83 -2.25 -2.86
CA TRP A 333 -16.63 -2.58 -1.44
C TRP A 333 -15.23 -2.38 -0.82
N SER A 334 -14.21 -2.07 -1.62
CA SER A 334 -12.83 -1.91 -1.13
C SER A 334 -12.56 -0.50 -0.55
N GLY A 335 -13.57 0.33 -0.33
CA GLY A 335 -13.39 1.75 0.06
C GLY A 335 -12.75 2.61 -1.03
N ALA A 336 -12.73 2.14 -2.28
CA ALA A 336 -12.23 2.88 -3.44
C ALA A 336 -13.07 4.08 -3.85
N ILE A 337 -14.27 4.20 -3.29
CA ILE A 337 -15.15 5.36 -3.38
C ILE A 337 -15.70 5.62 -1.97
N GLY A 338 -15.85 6.88 -1.60
CA GLY A 338 -16.53 7.30 -0.38
C GLY A 338 -17.82 8.03 -0.72
N ASN A 339 -18.68 8.27 0.26
CA ASN A 339 -19.75 9.27 0.17
C ASN A 339 -19.17 10.67 0.37
N SER A 340 -19.88 11.71 -0.09
CA SER A 340 -19.42 13.09 0.11
C SER A 340 -19.23 13.40 1.59
N GLN A 341 -18.21 14.19 1.93
CA GLN A 341 -17.68 14.41 3.28
C GLN A 341 -16.91 13.23 3.89
N THR A 342 -16.44 12.24 3.09
CA THR A 342 -15.47 11.23 3.57
C THR A 342 -14.11 11.91 3.77
N ASP A 343 -13.47 11.65 4.92
CA ASP A 343 -12.20 12.26 5.30
C ASP A 343 -11.14 11.21 5.60
N VAL A 344 -9.87 11.60 5.42
CA VAL A 344 -8.72 10.85 5.93
C VAL A 344 -8.33 11.41 7.29
N TRP A 345 -8.16 10.52 8.27
CA TRP A 345 -7.84 10.81 9.66
C TRP A 345 -6.44 10.34 10.02
N TYR A 346 -5.88 10.96 11.06
CA TYR A 346 -4.55 10.73 11.60
C TYR A 346 -4.60 10.63 13.14
N SER A 347 -3.73 9.80 13.71
CA SER A 347 -3.47 9.68 15.14
C SER A 347 -2.10 9.05 15.36
N TYR A 348 -1.45 9.36 16.48
CA TYR A 348 -0.08 8.94 16.77
C TYR A 348 0.16 8.64 18.26
N ILE A 349 1.29 7.99 18.54
CA ILE A 349 1.86 7.81 19.88
C ILE A 349 3.38 7.99 19.78
N GLU A 350 3.94 8.87 20.61
CA GLU A 350 5.40 9.08 20.71
C GLU A 350 6.07 7.90 21.40
N TRP A 351 7.36 7.69 21.12
CA TRP A 351 8.13 6.56 21.63
C TRP A 351 8.16 6.46 23.15
N ASP A 352 8.48 7.55 23.84
CA ASP A 352 8.53 7.63 25.32
C ASP A 352 7.15 7.40 25.98
N ASN A 353 6.06 7.61 25.23
CA ASN A 353 4.69 7.41 25.68
C ASN A 353 4.15 5.99 25.39
N PHE A 354 4.90 5.16 24.65
CA PHE A 354 4.47 3.81 24.25
C PHE A 354 4.32 2.86 25.46
N ASP A 355 5.31 2.87 26.35
CA ASP A 355 5.47 1.93 27.49
C ASP A 355 4.81 2.39 28.81
N VAL A 356 4.03 3.47 28.78
CA VAL A 356 3.37 4.01 29.97
C VAL A 356 2.03 3.31 30.19
N VAL A 357 1.92 2.53 31.27
CA VAL A 357 0.77 1.67 31.57
C VAL A 357 0.04 2.05 32.86
N GLN A 358 -1.25 1.73 32.94
CA GLN A 358 -2.04 1.93 34.16
C GLN A 358 -1.56 0.99 35.26
N SER A 359 -1.49 1.49 36.49
CA SER A 359 -1.23 0.67 37.67
C SER A 359 -2.32 -0.41 37.82
N PRO A 360 -1.93 -1.70 37.89
CA PRO A 360 -2.88 -2.81 38.04
C PRO A 360 -3.60 -2.83 39.40
N TYR A 361 -3.17 -1.99 40.34
CA TYR A 361 -3.76 -1.82 41.66
C TYR A 361 -4.74 -0.65 41.75
N ASP A 362 -4.86 0.15 40.69
CA ASP A 362 -5.72 1.32 40.61
C ASP A 362 -6.82 1.12 39.55
N GLU A 363 -8.01 0.70 40.00
CA GLU A 363 -9.17 0.50 39.12
C GLU A 363 -9.64 1.77 38.43
N THR A 364 -9.25 2.96 38.92
CA THR A 364 -9.61 4.26 38.29
C THR A 364 -8.70 4.62 37.11
N GLY A 365 -7.52 4.01 37.03
CA GLY A 365 -6.55 4.24 35.95
C GLY A 365 -5.87 5.62 35.98
N VAL A 366 -5.95 6.37 37.10
CA VAL A 366 -5.27 7.67 37.26
C VAL A 366 -3.78 7.54 37.61
N THR A 367 -3.37 6.38 38.14
CA THR A 367 -1.98 6.09 38.49
C THR A 367 -1.26 5.41 37.32
N SER A 368 -0.24 6.08 36.76
CA SER A 368 0.68 5.49 35.78
C SER A 368 1.83 4.72 36.44
N MET A 369 2.47 3.85 35.65
CA MET A 369 3.77 3.24 35.92
C MET A 369 4.44 2.85 34.59
N THR A 370 5.74 2.58 34.61
CA THR A 370 6.41 2.03 33.41
C THR A 370 6.02 0.57 33.20
N PHE A 371 6.01 0.12 31.95
CA PHE A 371 5.78 -1.28 31.61
C PHE A 371 6.87 -2.23 32.19
N ALA A 372 8.09 -1.73 32.39
CA ALA A 372 9.15 -2.47 33.09
C ALA A 372 8.80 -2.73 34.57
N GLU A 373 8.30 -1.72 35.30
CA GLU A 373 7.79 -1.89 36.67
C GLU A 373 6.58 -2.83 36.72
N TYR A 374 5.66 -2.72 35.74
CA TYR A 374 4.50 -3.60 35.63
C TYR A 374 4.92 -5.06 35.49
N THR A 375 5.91 -5.32 34.65
CA THR A 375 6.46 -6.65 34.40
C THR A 375 7.18 -7.20 35.64
N ALA A 376 7.92 -6.37 36.37
CA ALA A 376 8.55 -6.76 37.63
C ALA A 376 7.52 -7.22 38.70
N GLU A 377 6.34 -6.58 38.75
CA GLU A 377 5.27 -7.00 39.66
C GLU A 377 4.45 -8.20 39.13
N SER A 378 4.44 -8.47 37.81
CA SER A 378 3.76 -9.65 37.26
C SER A 378 4.30 -10.99 37.73
N VAL A 379 5.54 -11.03 38.21
CA VAL A 379 6.15 -12.20 38.86
C VAL A 379 5.43 -12.59 40.18
N ASN A 380 4.67 -11.67 40.79
CA ASN A 380 4.13 -11.85 42.14
C ASN A 380 2.62 -12.15 42.25
N ASP A 381 1.78 -11.76 41.28
CA ASP A 381 0.33 -12.12 41.21
C ASP A 381 -0.41 -11.56 39.95
N ILE A 382 0.25 -10.86 39.00
CA ILE A 382 -0.43 -10.02 37.98
C ILE A 382 -0.37 -10.65 36.58
N THR A 383 -1.45 -11.32 36.16
CA THR A 383 -1.49 -12.07 34.87
C THR A 383 -2.25 -11.37 33.74
N GLN A 384 -3.06 -10.34 34.04
CA GLN A 384 -3.87 -9.65 33.04
C GLN A 384 -3.02 -8.95 31.95
N LYS A 385 -3.60 -8.69 30.76
CA LYS A 385 -2.99 -7.83 29.73
C LYS A 385 -2.81 -6.41 30.32
N PRO A 386 -1.64 -5.75 30.17
CA PRO A 386 -1.45 -4.35 30.58
C PRO A 386 -2.47 -3.43 29.90
N LYS A 387 -2.87 -2.33 30.57
CA LYS A 387 -3.68 -1.28 29.94
C LYS A 387 -2.82 -0.06 29.72
N VAL A 388 -2.96 0.60 28.57
CA VAL A 388 -2.27 1.85 28.26
C VAL A 388 -2.70 2.96 29.23
N PHE A 389 -1.74 3.75 29.73
CA PHE A 389 -2.04 4.96 30.49
C PHE A 389 -2.27 6.12 29.53
N VAL A 390 -1.22 6.49 28.78
CA VAL A 390 -1.29 7.42 27.65
C VAL A 390 -1.91 6.70 26.44
N PRO A 391 -3.12 7.07 26.00
CA PRO A 391 -3.71 6.51 24.78
C PRO A 391 -3.00 7.07 23.55
N PHE A 392 -3.31 6.55 22.36
CA PHE A 392 -3.05 7.31 21.12
C PHE A 392 -3.68 8.72 21.19
N ALA A 393 -3.04 9.70 20.53
CA ALA A 393 -3.54 11.06 20.38
C ALA A 393 -4.97 11.07 19.82
N MET A 394 -5.77 12.10 20.15
CA MET A 394 -7.12 12.22 19.61
C MET A 394 -7.11 12.09 18.08
N PRO A 395 -8.06 11.36 17.47
CA PRO A 395 -8.20 11.38 16.01
C PRO A 395 -8.42 12.79 15.47
N MET A 396 -7.64 13.16 14.45
CA MET A 396 -7.70 14.46 13.78
C MET A 396 -7.79 14.25 12.27
N PRO A 397 -8.71 14.89 11.54
CA PRO A 397 -8.81 14.78 10.09
C PRO A 397 -7.71 15.59 9.40
N LEU A 398 -7.05 14.98 8.41
CA LEU A 398 -6.08 15.66 7.55
C LEU A 398 -6.79 16.46 6.45
N THR A 399 -7.91 15.98 5.94
CA THR A 399 -8.69 16.61 4.85
C THR A 399 -9.84 17.48 5.39
N ASP A 400 -10.32 18.44 4.58
CA ASP A 400 -11.44 19.33 4.91
C ASP A 400 -12.73 19.05 4.12
N ASN A 401 -13.04 17.77 3.86
CA ASN A 401 -14.24 17.39 3.12
C ASN A 401 -15.54 17.52 3.93
N ALA A 402 -15.47 17.45 5.27
CA ALA A 402 -16.64 17.64 6.14
C ALA A 402 -17.10 19.10 6.21
N LYS A 403 -18.40 19.34 6.00
CA LYS A 403 -19.00 20.69 6.11
C LYS A 403 -19.09 21.14 7.56
N CYS A 404 -18.80 22.41 7.81
CA CYS A 404 -19.20 23.06 9.04
C CYS A 404 -20.71 23.38 9.05
N ASN A 405 -21.41 22.84 10.06
CA ASN A 405 -22.84 23.08 10.27
C ASN A 405 -23.06 24.37 11.07
N ILE A 406 -23.47 25.45 10.41
CA ILE A 406 -23.63 26.79 11.01
C ILE A 406 -24.65 26.81 12.17
N ASP A 407 -25.74 26.03 12.10
CA ASP A 407 -26.75 25.98 13.16
C ASP A 407 -26.30 25.19 14.40
N ASN A 408 -25.32 24.28 14.25
CA ASN A 408 -24.77 23.46 15.33
C ASN A 408 -23.29 23.08 15.06
N PRO A 409 -22.36 24.06 15.10
CA PRO A 409 -20.99 23.85 14.68
C PRO A 409 -20.31 22.77 15.52
N ALA A 410 -19.42 22.00 14.90
CA ALA A 410 -18.44 21.21 15.67
C ALA A 410 -17.46 22.16 16.37
N PRO A 411 -16.75 21.74 17.43
CA PRO A 411 -15.79 22.59 18.12
C PRO A 411 -14.78 23.25 17.16
N TYR A 412 -14.19 22.47 16.24
CA TYR A 412 -13.30 22.97 15.17
C TYR A 412 -13.94 23.96 14.17
N CYS A 413 -15.28 24.05 14.12
CA CYS A 413 -16.04 24.93 13.22
C CYS A 413 -16.48 26.26 13.85
N TYR A 414 -16.15 26.51 15.13
CA TYR A 414 -16.37 27.83 15.73
C TYR A 414 -15.28 28.80 15.25
N GLY A 415 -15.58 29.47 14.15
CA GLY A 415 -14.75 30.47 13.48
C GLY A 415 -15.15 31.91 13.78
N SER A 416 -14.57 32.88 13.06
CA SER A 416 -14.79 34.31 13.27
C SER A 416 -16.03 34.92 12.60
N ALA A 417 -16.83 34.16 11.83
CA ALA A 417 -18.03 34.67 11.17
C ALA A 417 -19.12 35.16 12.15
N ASP A 418 -19.55 36.42 11.99
CA ASP A 418 -20.55 37.12 12.81
C ASP A 418 -21.93 36.40 12.89
N GLU A 419 -22.25 35.53 11.93
CA GLU A 419 -23.51 34.78 11.88
C GLU A 419 -23.51 33.44 12.66
N LEU A 420 -22.36 33.00 13.20
CA LEU A 420 -22.30 31.80 14.03
C LEU A 420 -22.98 31.99 15.41
N PRO A 421 -23.49 30.92 16.03
CA PRO A 421 -24.01 30.97 17.39
C PRO A 421 -22.88 31.15 18.43
N ASP A 422 -23.18 31.82 19.54
CA ASP A 422 -22.28 31.89 20.70
C ASP A 422 -21.82 30.48 21.12
N VAL A 423 -20.53 30.33 21.49
CA VAL A 423 -19.96 29.07 21.99
C VAL A 423 -20.72 28.59 23.24
N PRO A 424 -21.22 27.34 23.28
CA PRO A 424 -21.89 26.79 24.46
C PRO A 424 -20.97 26.65 25.69
N GLU A 425 -21.51 26.91 26.88
CA GLU A 425 -20.84 26.64 28.16
C GLU A 425 -20.40 25.16 28.23
N GLY A 426 -19.09 24.92 28.42
CA GLY A 426 -18.49 23.59 28.43
C GLY A 426 -18.23 22.95 27.06
N MET A 427 -18.27 23.72 25.96
CA MET A 427 -17.79 23.25 24.63
C MET A 427 -16.28 23.00 24.63
N PHE A 428 -15.55 23.88 25.30
CA PHE A 428 -14.09 23.87 25.41
C PHE A 428 -13.67 23.69 26.88
N PRO A 429 -12.51 23.05 27.18
CA PRO A 429 -11.97 22.98 28.54
C PRO A 429 -11.62 24.36 29.12
N ASP A 430 -11.01 25.23 28.31
CA ASP A 430 -10.84 26.64 28.64
C ASP A 430 -12.18 27.39 28.46
N GLU A 431 -12.83 27.71 29.58
CA GLU A 431 -14.07 28.51 29.62
C GLU A 431 -13.93 29.92 29.03
N SER A 432 -12.71 30.37 28.70
CA SER A 432 -12.42 31.66 28.07
C SER A 432 -12.09 31.59 26.57
N ALA A 433 -12.02 30.39 25.98
CA ALA A 433 -11.91 30.22 24.53
C ALA A 433 -13.23 30.60 23.83
N GLU A 434 -13.17 31.58 22.93
CA GLU A 434 -14.33 32.06 22.16
C GLU A 434 -14.42 31.42 20.75
N ASP A 435 -13.38 30.69 20.32
CA ASP A 435 -13.24 30.08 18.98
C ASP A 435 -12.24 28.89 18.97
N ALA A 436 -12.11 28.22 17.83
CA ALA A 436 -11.15 27.12 17.61
C ALA A 436 -9.70 27.60 17.41
N MET A 437 -9.48 28.86 16.99
CA MET A 437 -8.14 29.42 16.73
C MET A 437 -7.34 29.61 18.02
N ALA A 438 -8.03 29.70 19.18
CA ALA A 438 -7.40 29.61 20.50
C ALA A 438 -6.53 28.34 20.68
N TYR A 439 -6.85 27.26 19.96
CA TYR A 439 -6.11 25.99 19.93
C TYR A 439 -5.13 25.89 18.74
N GLY A 440 -4.84 27.00 18.07
CA GLY A 440 -3.94 27.09 16.91
C GLY A 440 -4.50 26.55 15.59
N LEU A 441 -5.75 26.08 15.56
CA LEU A 441 -6.40 25.63 14.33
C LEU A 441 -6.67 26.79 13.36
N LYS A 442 -6.73 26.48 12.04
CA LYS A 442 -7.17 27.44 11.03
C LYS A 442 -8.63 27.85 11.28
N ASP A 443 -9.01 29.06 10.86
CA ASP A 443 -10.40 29.46 10.95
C ASP A 443 -11.23 28.70 9.92
N MET A 444 -12.01 27.71 10.36
CA MET A 444 -12.84 26.88 9.48
C MET A 444 -14.11 27.58 8.98
N CYS A 445 -14.44 28.76 9.53
CA CYS A 445 -15.64 29.51 9.16
C CYS A 445 -15.41 31.01 9.42
N ALA A 446 -14.44 31.59 8.71
CA ALA A 446 -14.12 33.02 8.76
C ALA A 446 -15.20 33.88 8.07
N ALA A 447 -15.87 33.29 7.06
CA ALA A 447 -17.02 33.89 6.39
C ALA A 447 -18.06 32.84 6.02
N ILE A 448 -19.28 33.29 5.71
CA ILE A 448 -20.39 32.45 5.25
C ILE A 448 -20.91 32.96 3.90
N VAL A 449 -21.06 32.04 2.94
CA VAL A 449 -21.54 32.31 1.58
C VAL A 449 -22.73 31.43 1.21
N GLU A 450 -23.68 31.97 0.46
CA GLU A 450 -24.81 31.21 -0.10
C GLU A 450 -24.40 30.54 -1.42
N ILE A 451 -24.09 29.24 -1.37
CA ILE A 451 -23.71 28.42 -2.53
C ILE A 451 -24.86 27.47 -2.91
N PRO A 452 -25.13 27.20 -4.21
CA PRO A 452 -26.07 26.17 -4.60
C PRO A 452 -25.57 24.78 -4.16
N THR A 453 -26.28 24.12 -3.25
CA THR A 453 -25.92 22.76 -2.79
C THR A 453 -27.03 21.74 -3.04
N GLY A 454 -26.63 20.47 -3.09
CA GLY A 454 -27.52 19.34 -3.34
C GLY A 454 -28.06 19.27 -4.77
N ARG A 455 -28.82 18.21 -5.07
CA ARG A 455 -29.34 17.91 -6.41
C ARG A 455 -30.26 18.99 -7.00
N ASP A 456 -30.97 19.71 -6.13
CA ASP A 456 -31.91 20.76 -6.55
C ASP A 456 -31.25 22.14 -6.68
N GLY A 457 -29.93 22.26 -6.49
CA GLY A 457 -29.18 23.53 -6.58
C GLY A 457 -29.67 24.59 -5.60
N THR A 458 -30.06 24.19 -4.38
CA THR A 458 -30.66 25.11 -3.41
C THR A 458 -29.56 25.91 -2.73
N LEU A 459 -29.65 27.25 -2.80
CA LEU A 459 -28.78 28.14 -2.04
C LEU A 459 -28.82 27.76 -0.56
N SER A 460 -27.64 27.45 -0.03
CA SER A 460 -27.40 27.05 1.34
C SER A 460 -26.20 27.81 1.87
N PRO A 461 -26.20 28.22 3.15
CA PRO A 461 -25.05 28.88 3.74
C PRO A 461 -23.92 27.86 3.94
N VAL A 462 -22.71 28.22 3.48
CA VAL A 462 -21.49 27.42 3.51
C VAL A 462 -20.38 28.23 4.15
N CYS A 463 -19.63 27.62 5.07
CA CYS A 463 -18.45 28.23 5.66
C CYS A 463 -17.30 28.31 4.65
N VAL A 464 -16.59 29.44 4.66
CA VAL A 464 -15.34 29.66 3.94
C VAL A 464 -14.21 29.74 4.97
N PRO A 465 -13.19 28.86 4.90
CA PRO A 465 -12.05 28.92 5.82
C PRO A 465 -11.05 30.02 5.44
N GLU A 466 -10.26 30.44 6.42
CA GLU A 466 -9.07 31.29 6.25
C GLU A 466 -7.82 30.51 6.68
N ASN A 467 -6.77 30.56 5.86
CA ASN A 467 -5.47 29.95 6.12
C ASN A 467 -4.65 30.79 7.12
N ALA A 468 -3.62 30.20 7.72
CA ALA A 468 -2.79 30.87 8.75
C ALA A 468 -2.07 32.15 8.27
N ASP A 469 -1.88 32.33 6.96
CA ASP A 469 -1.29 33.53 6.35
C ASP A 469 -2.32 34.62 6.01
N GLY A 470 -3.61 34.39 6.28
CA GLY A 470 -4.72 35.27 5.92
C GLY A 470 -5.17 35.15 4.45
N THR A 471 -4.71 34.13 3.71
CA THR A 471 -5.31 33.77 2.42
C THR A 471 -6.59 32.97 2.64
N GLN A 472 -7.51 33.06 1.70
CA GLN A 472 -8.77 32.34 1.74
C GLN A 472 -8.55 30.86 1.35
N ALA A 473 -9.34 29.94 1.90
CA ALA A 473 -9.38 28.54 1.46
C ALA A 473 -10.62 28.21 0.60
N VAL A 474 -10.71 26.96 0.17
CA VAL A 474 -11.85 26.42 -0.59
C VAL A 474 -13.11 26.44 0.29
N PRO A 475 -14.27 26.95 -0.19
CA PRO A 475 -15.51 26.88 0.57
C PRO A 475 -15.89 25.43 0.89
N LEU A 476 -16.34 25.15 2.12
CA LEU A 476 -16.62 23.79 2.64
C LEU A 476 -17.95 23.24 2.11
N VAL A 477 -18.04 23.06 0.79
CA VAL A 477 -19.25 22.61 0.09
C VAL A 477 -19.56 21.13 0.39
N GLY A 478 -18.58 20.34 0.84
CA GLY A 478 -18.73 18.94 1.27
C GLY A 478 -19.43 18.07 0.23
N ASN A 479 -18.90 18.15 -0.98
CA ASN A 479 -19.22 17.43 -2.20
C ASN A 479 -18.16 16.36 -2.52
N THR A 480 -16.96 16.53 -1.99
CA THR A 480 -15.74 15.72 -2.14
C THR A 480 -15.61 14.60 -1.08
N ALA A 481 -14.70 13.65 -1.32
CA ALA A 481 -14.51 12.42 -0.54
C ALA A 481 -13.06 11.87 -0.68
N ALA A 482 -12.25 12.04 0.37
CA ALA A 482 -10.89 11.51 0.43
C ALA A 482 -10.86 10.01 0.76
N THR A 483 -9.94 9.27 0.14
CA THR A 483 -9.89 7.80 0.19
C THR A 483 -8.47 7.26 0.01
N ARG A 484 -8.23 6.02 0.49
CA ARG A 484 -6.99 5.26 0.24
C ARG A 484 -5.69 6.04 0.50
N ALA A 485 -5.60 6.64 1.68
CA ALA A 485 -4.35 7.21 2.17
C ALA A 485 -3.22 6.18 2.19
N ARG A 486 -1.99 6.63 1.88
CA ARG A 486 -0.74 5.87 1.99
C ARG A 486 0.21 6.61 2.93
N LEU A 487 0.34 6.10 4.15
CA LEU A 487 1.19 6.66 5.19
C LEU A 487 2.63 6.17 5.05
N ASN A 488 3.59 7.08 5.15
CA ASN A 488 4.99 6.81 5.47
C ASN A 488 5.46 7.73 6.61
N LEU A 489 6.49 7.29 7.35
CA LEU A 489 7.02 7.96 8.54
C LEU A 489 8.55 7.88 8.51
N PHE A 490 9.23 9.02 8.67
CA PHE A 490 10.70 9.09 8.58
C PHE A 490 11.30 9.88 9.73
N GLY A 491 12.13 9.20 10.52
CA GLY A 491 12.80 9.78 11.68
C GLY A 491 13.78 10.91 11.33
N TYR A 492 13.87 11.88 12.23
CA TYR A 492 14.94 12.86 12.30
C TYR A 492 15.37 13.07 13.76
N ASP A 493 16.50 13.74 13.91
CA ASP A 493 17.10 14.14 15.19
C ASP A 493 16.75 15.62 15.40
N SER A 494 15.90 15.92 16.38
CA SER A 494 15.33 17.26 16.56
C SER A 494 16.30 18.24 17.23
N ASP A 495 17.05 17.78 18.25
CA ASP A 495 17.98 18.62 19.02
C ASP A 495 19.46 18.47 18.63
N ASN A 496 19.75 17.58 17.66
CA ASN A 496 21.06 17.26 17.10
C ASN A 496 22.02 16.62 18.11
N ASP A 497 21.52 15.74 18.99
CA ASP A 497 22.32 14.95 19.93
C ASP A 497 22.87 13.62 19.36
N GLY A 498 22.33 13.18 18.22
CA GLY A 498 22.67 11.95 17.51
C GLY A 498 21.60 10.84 17.61
N ALA A 499 20.48 11.06 18.29
CA ALA A 499 19.35 10.12 18.37
C ALA A 499 18.17 10.56 17.48
N THR A 500 17.39 9.60 16.99
CA THR A 500 16.06 9.90 16.43
C THR A 500 15.06 10.02 17.57
N ASP A 501 14.34 11.14 17.62
CA ASP A 501 13.37 11.49 18.65
C ASP A 501 12.05 12.03 18.07
N SER A 502 12.05 12.47 16.81
CA SER A 502 10.87 12.91 16.07
C SER A 502 10.86 12.33 14.64
N ALA A 503 9.78 12.56 13.90
CA ALA A 503 9.63 12.10 12.52
C ALA A 503 8.79 13.05 11.66
N PHE A 504 9.04 13.03 10.35
CA PHE A 504 8.14 13.58 9.34
C PHE A 504 7.16 12.52 8.87
N VAL A 505 5.89 12.90 8.78
CA VAL A 505 4.80 12.14 8.19
C VAL A 505 4.68 12.50 6.72
N VAL A 506 4.43 11.51 5.86
CA VAL A 506 4.15 11.72 4.44
C VAL A 506 2.93 10.91 4.05
N VAL A 507 1.92 11.56 3.46
CA VAL A 507 0.64 10.93 3.07
C VAL A 507 0.31 11.29 1.61
N GLN A 508 0.02 10.27 0.80
CA GLN A 508 -0.59 10.41 -0.53
C GLN A 508 -2.00 9.81 -0.47
N LEU A 509 -3.01 10.49 -1.02
CA LEU A 509 -4.40 10.02 -1.02
C LEU A 509 -5.11 10.27 -2.36
N GLU A 510 -6.24 9.59 -2.58
CA GLU A 510 -7.14 9.86 -3.71
C GLU A 510 -8.38 10.64 -3.23
N GLU A 511 -8.72 11.75 -3.88
CA GLU A 511 -9.96 12.50 -3.62
C GLU A 511 -10.75 12.67 -4.93
N ASP A 512 -12.08 12.56 -4.90
CA ASP A 512 -12.92 12.98 -6.03
C ASP A 512 -13.00 14.52 -6.09
N LYS A 513 -13.25 15.08 -7.27
CA LYS A 513 -13.03 16.53 -7.49
C LYS A 513 -14.29 17.36 -7.15
N GLY A 514 -15.42 16.70 -6.89
CA GLY A 514 -16.64 17.25 -6.30
C GLY A 514 -17.49 18.19 -7.18
N LEU A 515 -17.10 18.51 -8.42
CA LEU A 515 -17.61 19.70 -9.15
C LEU A 515 -19.03 19.52 -9.72
N GLY A 516 -19.66 18.36 -9.56
CA GLY A 516 -21.05 18.12 -9.92
C GLY A 516 -21.28 17.81 -11.41
N ARG A 517 -22.42 18.21 -11.96
CA ARG A 517 -22.87 17.82 -13.31
C ARG A 517 -23.29 19.00 -14.19
N ALA A 518 -22.82 18.98 -15.43
CA ALA A 518 -23.10 19.95 -16.48
C ALA A 518 -23.84 19.28 -17.66
N LEU A 519 -24.60 20.08 -18.41
CA LEU A 519 -25.38 19.58 -19.54
C LEU A 519 -24.48 19.23 -20.71
N TYR A 520 -24.72 18.06 -21.28
CA TYR A 520 -24.17 17.65 -22.56
C TYR A 520 -25.07 18.23 -23.66
N ASP A 521 -24.52 18.95 -24.64
CA ASP A 521 -25.25 19.31 -25.85
C ASP A 521 -24.88 18.33 -26.98
N PRO A 522 -25.75 17.38 -27.36
CA PRO A 522 -25.46 16.45 -28.44
C PRO A 522 -25.27 17.14 -29.80
N ALA A 523 -25.65 18.41 -29.96
CA ALA A 523 -25.41 19.19 -31.17
C ALA A 523 -23.97 19.71 -31.31
N LEU A 524 -23.18 19.72 -30.23
CA LEU A 524 -21.74 20.03 -30.29
C LEU A 524 -20.88 18.83 -30.73
N LEU A 525 -21.41 17.60 -30.60
CA LEU A 525 -20.73 16.37 -31.05
C LEU A 525 -20.69 16.19 -32.57
N ASP A 526 -21.54 16.89 -33.33
CA ASP A 526 -21.53 16.86 -34.80
C ASP A 526 -20.39 17.74 -35.35
N GLY A 527 -19.16 17.51 -34.85
CA GLY A 527 -17.94 18.17 -35.32
C GLY A 527 -16.88 18.57 -34.27
N VAL A 528 -17.07 18.33 -32.97
CA VAL A 528 -16.04 18.61 -31.93
C VAL A 528 -15.63 17.31 -31.22
N PRO A 529 -14.34 16.89 -31.22
CA PRO A 529 -13.96 15.54 -30.77
C PRO A 529 -13.66 15.42 -29.26
N THR A 530 -13.66 16.52 -28.51
CA THR A 530 -13.09 16.62 -27.15
C THR A 530 -14.01 16.16 -26.02
N GLY A 531 -15.28 15.85 -26.29
CA GLY A 531 -16.22 15.29 -25.30
C GLY A 531 -16.64 16.21 -24.14
N LEU A 532 -16.18 17.46 -24.12
CA LEU A 532 -16.42 18.42 -23.03
C LEU A 532 -17.92 18.71 -22.81
N PRO A 533 -18.36 18.92 -21.55
CA PRO A 533 -19.71 19.40 -21.27
C PRO A 533 -19.90 20.86 -21.74
N SER A 534 -21.15 21.31 -21.79
CA SER A 534 -21.46 22.74 -22.00
C SER A 534 -21.45 23.52 -20.68
N GLU A 535 -21.22 24.83 -20.76
CA GLU A 535 -21.26 25.83 -19.64
C GLU A 535 -22.63 25.92 -18.91
N THR A 536 -23.58 25.00 -19.14
CA THR A 536 -24.93 25.07 -18.57
C THR A 536 -25.12 24.01 -17.49
N LEU A 537 -25.32 24.46 -16.23
CA LEU A 537 -25.67 23.61 -15.10
C LEU A 537 -26.90 22.72 -15.37
N CYS A 538 -26.84 21.47 -14.91
CA CYS A 538 -27.93 20.51 -15.08
C CYS A 538 -29.20 20.88 -14.31
N THR A 539 -30.34 20.90 -15.02
CA THR A 539 -31.65 20.96 -14.38
C THR A 539 -32.16 19.55 -14.06
N ALA A 540 -33.03 19.43 -13.05
CA ALA A 540 -33.65 18.16 -12.68
C ALA A 540 -34.57 17.55 -13.77
N GLU A 541 -34.90 18.29 -14.83
CA GLU A 541 -35.71 17.77 -15.95
C GLU A 541 -34.85 17.08 -17.03
N ASP A 542 -33.54 17.37 -17.07
CA ASP A 542 -32.61 17.01 -18.17
C ASP A 542 -31.57 15.95 -17.76
N GLU A 543 -31.68 15.37 -16.55
CA GLU A 543 -30.69 14.50 -15.87
C GLU A 543 -30.09 13.35 -16.69
N LYS A 544 -30.78 12.86 -17.73
CA LYS A 544 -30.31 11.78 -18.61
C LYS A 544 -29.30 12.24 -19.67
N GLU A 545 -29.19 13.55 -19.88
CA GLU A 545 -28.32 14.20 -20.85
C GLU A 545 -27.23 15.02 -20.11
N CYS A 546 -26.91 14.62 -18.87
CA CYS A 546 -25.91 15.25 -18.00
C CYS A 546 -24.64 14.41 -17.86
N ILE A 547 -23.48 15.04 -18.03
CA ILE A 547 -22.16 14.47 -17.75
C ILE A 547 -21.56 15.23 -16.57
N ALA A 548 -20.77 14.56 -15.73
CA ALA A 548 -20.05 15.24 -14.67
C ALA A 548 -18.87 16.02 -15.28
N TRP A 549 -18.71 17.31 -14.94
CA TRP A 549 -17.61 18.12 -15.51
C TRP A 549 -16.27 17.60 -15.02
N ASP A 550 -16.19 17.32 -13.72
CA ASP A 550 -15.19 16.45 -13.17
C ASP A 550 -15.70 15.00 -13.25
N ILE A 551 -14.86 14.12 -13.77
CA ILE A 551 -14.99 12.69 -13.58
C ILE A 551 -13.72 12.17 -12.91
N GLY A 552 -13.91 11.27 -11.96
CA GLY A 552 -12.83 10.51 -11.35
C GLY A 552 -12.26 11.16 -10.10
N LYS A 553 -10.93 11.27 -10.06
CA LYS A 553 -10.17 11.64 -8.87
C LYS A 553 -8.86 12.33 -9.22
N ASN A 554 -8.30 13.01 -8.22
CA ASN A 554 -6.94 13.53 -8.22
C ASN A 554 -6.08 12.83 -7.16
N GLN A 555 -4.77 13.02 -7.27
CA GLN A 555 -3.80 12.59 -6.27
C GLN A 555 -3.32 13.78 -5.45
N TRP A 556 -3.51 13.67 -4.14
CA TRP A 556 -3.16 14.70 -3.17
C TRP A 556 -2.04 14.24 -2.24
N TYR A 557 -1.25 15.20 -1.77
CA TYR A 557 -0.05 15.01 -1.00
C TYR A 557 -0.05 15.93 0.24
N HIS A 558 0.22 15.35 1.40
CA HIS A 558 0.31 16.03 2.70
C HIS A 558 1.59 15.57 3.40
N THR A 559 2.27 16.48 4.10
CA THR A 559 3.44 16.12 4.89
C THR A 559 3.72 17.15 5.98
N PHE A 560 4.04 16.67 7.17
CA PHE A 560 4.08 17.47 8.40
C PHE A 560 4.95 16.78 9.47
N SER A 561 5.33 17.50 10.52
CA SER A 561 5.96 16.92 11.70
C SER A 561 4.97 16.05 12.49
N MET A 562 5.45 14.94 13.06
CA MET A 562 4.59 13.86 13.56
C MET A 562 3.70 14.26 14.74
N SER A 563 4.13 15.21 15.58
CA SER A 563 3.55 15.49 16.90
C SER A 563 3.01 16.92 17.04
N LEU A 564 2.16 17.13 18.04
CA LEU A 564 1.73 18.43 18.56
C LEU A 564 2.78 19.08 19.48
N THR A 565 3.85 18.34 19.84
CA THR A 565 4.85 18.74 20.85
C THR A 565 6.29 18.67 20.36
N ASP A 566 6.55 18.36 19.09
CA ASP A 566 7.89 18.42 18.49
C ASP A 566 8.32 19.86 18.14
N ASP A 567 9.61 20.06 17.85
CA ASP A 567 10.20 21.38 17.56
C ASP A 567 9.59 22.11 16.35
N LEU A 568 8.92 21.39 15.44
CA LEU A 568 8.22 21.95 14.28
C LEU A 568 6.69 21.97 14.45
N ALA A 569 6.14 21.48 15.56
CA ALA A 569 4.69 21.34 15.75
C ALA A 569 3.91 22.66 15.67
N LEU A 570 4.59 23.79 15.98
CA LEU A 570 4.07 25.15 15.89
C LEU A 570 4.56 25.91 14.65
N ASP A 571 5.25 25.25 13.71
CA ASP A 571 5.58 25.85 12.42
C ASP A 571 4.31 26.05 11.58
N PRO A 572 4.09 27.25 11.00
CA PRO A 572 2.85 27.59 10.30
C PRO A 572 2.68 26.89 8.94
N VAL A 573 3.64 26.08 8.48
CA VAL A 573 3.60 25.33 7.22
C VAL A 573 3.86 23.84 7.44
N ASP A 574 4.89 23.52 8.23
CA ASP A 574 5.39 22.15 8.38
C ASP A 574 4.89 21.43 9.63
N GLY A 575 4.25 22.13 10.58
CA GLY A 575 3.69 21.53 11.78
C GLY A 575 2.41 20.73 11.52
N LEU A 576 2.14 19.72 12.36
CA LEU A 576 0.91 18.93 12.32
C LEU A 576 -0.35 19.81 12.24
N VAL A 577 -0.44 20.82 13.12
CA VAL A 577 -1.62 21.68 13.27
C VAL A 577 -1.94 22.46 11.98
N ALA A 578 -0.92 22.92 11.25
CA ALA A 578 -1.08 23.61 9.97
C ALA A 578 -1.60 22.68 8.85
N ASN A 579 -1.45 21.36 9.01
CA ASN A 579 -1.83 20.33 8.04
C ASN A 579 -3.10 19.55 8.44
N LEU A 580 -3.75 19.92 9.55
CA LEU A 580 -5.08 19.41 9.91
C LEU A 580 -6.17 20.15 9.12
N THR A 581 -7.21 19.43 8.69
CA THR A 581 -8.29 20.00 7.87
C THR A 581 -7.76 20.83 6.70
N PHE A 582 -6.84 20.27 5.93
CA PHE A 582 -6.17 20.91 4.81
C PHE A 582 -6.49 20.17 3.51
N HIS A 583 -6.74 20.91 2.44
CA HIS A 583 -7.07 20.32 1.13
C HIS A 583 -5.89 19.53 0.51
N GLY A 584 -4.65 19.85 0.88
CA GLY A 584 -3.44 19.18 0.39
C GLY A 584 -2.84 19.83 -0.86
N HIS A 585 -1.84 19.15 -1.43
CA HIS A 585 -1.19 19.58 -2.68
C HIS A 585 -1.38 18.55 -3.79
N MET A 586 -1.72 19.03 -4.99
CA MET A 586 -2.08 18.17 -6.13
C MET A 586 -0.85 17.71 -6.94
N LEU A 587 -0.74 16.40 -7.18
CA LEU A 587 0.41 15.78 -7.86
C LEU A 587 0.25 15.63 -9.38
N ASN A 588 -0.96 15.35 -9.85
CA ASN A 588 -1.23 15.09 -11.27
C ASN A 588 -1.42 16.38 -12.08
N GLN A 589 -1.00 16.33 -13.35
CA GLN A 589 -1.06 17.43 -14.30
C GLN A 589 -2.52 17.72 -14.73
N PRO A 590 -2.84 18.96 -15.17
CA PRO A 590 -4.01 19.22 -16.01
C PRO A 590 -4.08 18.32 -17.24
N GLU A 591 -5.31 18.06 -17.72
CA GLU A 591 -5.55 17.24 -18.91
C GLU A 591 -5.21 18.01 -20.19
N ILE A 592 -4.46 17.35 -21.08
CA ILE A 592 -4.15 17.83 -22.43
C ILE A 592 -5.20 17.28 -23.41
N ASP A 593 -5.74 18.16 -24.25
CA ASP A 593 -6.64 17.78 -25.35
C ASP A 593 -5.86 17.01 -26.41
N TRP A 594 -6.16 15.72 -26.54
CA TRP A 594 -5.53 14.81 -27.47
C TRP A 594 -5.63 15.23 -28.94
N THR A 595 -6.55 16.13 -29.31
CA THR A 595 -6.69 16.63 -30.69
C THR A 595 -5.86 17.87 -31.01
N THR A 596 -5.34 18.56 -29.99
CA THR A 596 -4.64 19.84 -30.16
C THR A 596 -3.26 19.89 -29.52
N GLY A 597 -2.99 19.04 -28.52
CA GLY A 597 -1.77 19.11 -27.70
C GLY A 597 -1.75 20.29 -26.72
N GLU A 598 -2.86 21.02 -26.58
CA GLU A 598 -3.00 22.14 -25.63
C GLU A 598 -3.79 21.71 -24.37
N PHE A 599 -3.57 22.37 -23.24
CA PHE A 599 -4.38 22.12 -22.03
C PHE A 599 -5.85 22.46 -22.25
N LEU A 600 -6.73 21.67 -21.64
CA LEU A 600 -8.15 21.96 -21.61
C LEU A 600 -8.44 23.26 -20.83
N PRO A 601 -9.43 24.08 -21.27
CA PRO A 601 -9.74 25.35 -20.62
C PRO A 601 -10.11 25.23 -19.14
N GLU A 602 -9.70 26.21 -18.36
CA GLU A 602 -10.07 26.37 -16.95
C GLU A 602 -11.58 26.68 -16.80
N LEU A 603 -12.22 26.07 -15.80
CA LEU A 603 -13.58 26.37 -15.33
C LEU A 603 -13.53 27.46 -14.26
N ASP A 604 -14.40 28.48 -14.32
CA ASP A 604 -14.47 29.56 -13.33
C ASP A 604 -15.58 29.26 -12.31
N THR A 605 -15.23 28.82 -11.10
CA THR A 605 -16.24 28.45 -10.09
C THR A 605 -17.11 29.63 -9.62
N ALA A 606 -16.71 30.89 -9.86
CA ALA A 606 -17.58 32.05 -9.61
C ALA A 606 -18.75 32.12 -10.60
N VAL A 607 -18.53 31.68 -11.85
CA VAL A 607 -19.51 31.71 -12.94
C VAL A 607 -20.26 30.38 -13.04
N ASP A 608 -19.53 29.28 -13.09
CA ASP A 608 -20.04 27.96 -13.45
C ASP A 608 -20.66 27.22 -12.26
N LEU A 609 -20.09 27.39 -11.05
CA LEU A 609 -20.61 26.82 -9.80
C LEU A 609 -21.29 27.86 -8.88
N ASN A 610 -21.26 29.14 -9.28
CA ASN A 610 -21.84 30.27 -8.54
C ASN A 610 -21.30 30.36 -7.09
N TYR A 611 -19.97 30.26 -6.90
CA TYR A 611 -19.29 30.46 -5.62
C TYR A 611 -19.18 31.95 -5.21
N GLY A 612 -19.64 32.87 -6.06
CA GLY A 612 -19.69 34.30 -5.75
C GLY A 612 -18.32 34.95 -5.80
N GLU A 613 -17.97 35.75 -4.79
CA GLU A 613 -16.63 36.37 -4.69
C GLU A 613 -15.53 35.40 -4.23
N TYR A 614 -15.92 34.19 -3.82
CA TYR A 614 -15.04 33.11 -3.35
C TYR A 614 -14.77 32.05 -4.44
N GLY A 615 -15.05 32.36 -5.70
CA GLY A 615 -14.73 31.50 -6.83
C GLY A 615 -13.29 31.68 -7.34
N PHE A 616 -12.81 30.65 -8.02
CA PHE A 616 -11.43 30.44 -8.46
C PHE A 616 -11.40 29.57 -9.72
N PRO A 617 -10.37 29.68 -10.57
CA PRO A 617 -10.23 28.83 -11.76
C PRO A 617 -9.84 27.39 -11.40
N LEU A 618 -10.33 26.43 -12.17
CA LEU A 618 -10.05 25.00 -12.02
C LEU A 618 -9.67 24.37 -13.35
N TYR A 619 -8.52 23.69 -13.39
CA TYR A 619 -8.15 22.87 -14.54
C TYR A 619 -8.99 21.59 -14.60
N ASN A 620 -9.44 21.24 -15.81
CA ASN A 620 -9.83 19.84 -16.05
C ASN A 620 -8.60 18.94 -16.01
N THR A 621 -8.79 17.71 -15.53
CA THR A 621 -7.74 16.77 -15.13
C THR A 621 -8.21 15.35 -15.43
N GLU A 622 -7.27 14.46 -15.77
CA GLU A 622 -7.57 13.05 -15.98
C GLU A 622 -7.94 12.33 -14.67
N ILE A 623 -8.23 11.02 -14.73
CA ILE A 623 -8.55 10.22 -13.54
C ILE A 623 -7.25 9.70 -12.91
N ALA A 624 -6.73 10.38 -11.90
CA ALA A 624 -5.52 10.00 -11.16
C ALA A 624 -5.87 9.29 -9.83
N ARG A 625 -5.46 8.04 -9.68
CA ARG A 625 -5.92 7.12 -8.61
C ARG A 625 -4.90 6.01 -8.29
N ARG A 626 -5.16 5.21 -7.26
CA ARG A 626 -4.30 4.12 -6.77
C ARG A 626 -2.89 4.57 -6.39
N GLY A 627 -2.79 5.59 -5.55
CA GLY A 627 -1.51 6.09 -5.06
C GLY A 627 -0.63 5.00 -4.43
N SER A 628 0.66 5.09 -4.75
CA SER A 628 1.73 4.21 -4.28
C SER A 628 3.00 5.06 -4.15
N MET A 629 3.63 5.06 -2.97
CA MET A 629 4.64 6.07 -2.64
C MET A 629 5.99 5.40 -2.36
N LEU A 630 6.98 5.74 -3.18
CA LEU A 630 8.37 5.30 -3.03
C LEU A 630 9.12 6.38 -2.26
N VAL A 631 9.60 6.12 -1.04
CA VAL A 631 10.27 7.14 -0.19
C VAL A 631 11.42 6.52 0.59
N GLN A 632 12.44 7.33 0.88
CA GLN A 632 13.56 6.97 1.76
C GLN A 632 13.85 8.04 2.81
N GLY A 633 14.61 7.66 3.84
CA GLY A 633 15.01 8.57 4.91
C GLY A 633 16.02 9.64 4.47
N ILE A 634 16.05 10.75 5.20
CA ILE A 634 16.84 11.96 4.92
C ILE A 634 18.31 11.63 4.66
N SER A 635 18.95 10.83 5.52
CA SER A 635 20.37 10.49 5.38
C SER A 635 20.70 9.72 4.09
N ALA A 636 19.77 8.90 3.59
CA ALA A 636 19.97 8.17 2.33
C ALA A 636 19.87 9.11 1.12
N ALA A 637 18.96 10.08 1.15
CA ALA A 637 18.87 11.11 0.12
C ALA A 637 20.07 12.08 0.16
N GLN A 638 20.55 12.49 1.35
CA GLN A 638 21.75 13.33 1.49
C GLN A 638 23.05 12.62 1.05
N ALA A 639 23.10 11.29 1.13
CA ALA A 639 24.23 10.50 0.62
C ALA A 639 24.16 10.24 -0.89
N SER A 640 22.97 10.39 -1.50
CA SER A 640 22.74 10.20 -2.94
C SER A 640 23.22 11.40 -3.77
N ILE A 641 23.49 11.18 -5.05
CA ILE A 641 23.88 12.23 -6.01
C ILE A 641 22.65 13.05 -6.46
N SER A 642 21.48 12.41 -6.56
CA SER A 642 20.25 13.03 -7.07
C SER A 642 19.45 13.78 -6.01
N GLY A 643 19.67 13.50 -4.73
CA GLY A 643 18.88 14.02 -3.61
C GLY A 643 17.44 13.51 -3.55
N LEU A 644 17.04 12.49 -4.33
CA LEU A 644 15.65 12.04 -4.40
C LEU A 644 15.16 11.53 -3.03
N LEU A 645 14.18 12.21 -2.42
CA LEU A 645 13.55 11.79 -1.17
C LEU A 645 12.34 10.91 -1.41
N ALA A 646 11.45 11.37 -2.31
CA ALA A 646 10.19 10.71 -2.61
C ALA A 646 9.91 10.70 -4.11
N LEU A 647 9.37 9.58 -4.57
CA LEU A 647 8.79 9.37 -5.88
C LEU A 647 7.33 8.93 -5.70
N PRO A 648 6.39 9.84 -5.37
CA PRO A 648 4.96 9.52 -5.37
C PRO A 648 4.51 9.12 -6.77
N THR A 649 3.78 8.00 -6.84
CA THR A 649 3.34 7.37 -8.09
C THR A 649 1.86 7.03 -8.05
N TRP A 650 1.20 6.95 -9.21
CA TRP A 650 -0.23 6.69 -9.30
C TRP A 650 -0.62 6.13 -10.67
N LYS A 651 -1.85 5.63 -10.79
CA LYS A 651 -2.46 5.23 -12.05
C LYS A 651 -3.28 6.37 -12.65
N GLN A 652 -3.06 6.74 -13.91
CA GLN A 652 -3.74 7.86 -14.59
C GLN A 652 -4.34 7.46 -15.94
N GLY A 653 -5.52 7.97 -16.28
CA GLY A 653 -6.12 7.84 -17.62
C GLY A 653 -7.40 8.65 -17.80
N GLN A 654 -7.74 8.99 -19.04
CA GLN A 654 -8.97 9.73 -19.37
C GLN A 654 -10.27 8.91 -19.17
N MET A 655 -10.17 7.58 -19.21
CA MET A 655 -11.35 6.70 -19.19
C MET A 655 -11.69 6.15 -17.80
N ASN A 656 -12.99 6.21 -17.48
CA ASN A 656 -13.57 5.46 -16.38
C ASN A 656 -13.38 3.93 -16.53
N GLN A 657 -13.25 3.25 -15.38
CA GLN A 657 -13.52 1.81 -15.17
C GLN A 657 -12.97 0.80 -16.19
N GLY A 658 -11.83 0.20 -15.83
CA GLY A 658 -11.18 -0.85 -16.64
C GLY A 658 -10.62 -0.38 -17.98
N GLY A 659 -10.76 0.91 -18.31
CA GLY A 659 -10.17 1.55 -19.48
C GLY A 659 -8.65 1.67 -19.44
N PRO A 660 -8.05 2.22 -20.52
CA PRO A 660 -6.62 2.43 -20.61
C PRO A 660 -6.18 3.42 -19.54
N ALA A 661 -4.99 3.15 -18.99
CA ALA A 661 -4.38 3.99 -17.98
C ALA A 661 -3.00 3.48 -17.57
N ASP A 662 -2.08 4.44 -17.45
CA ASP A 662 -0.66 4.28 -17.17
C ASP A 662 -0.28 4.49 -15.70
N VAL A 663 0.97 4.17 -15.36
CA VAL A 663 1.62 4.51 -14.09
C VAL A 663 2.42 5.79 -14.28
N MET A 664 2.05 6.84 -13.56
CA MET A 664 2.69 8.16 -13.55
C MET A 664 3.50 8.36 -12.27
N SER A 665 4.53 9.21 -12.32
CA SER A 665 5.31 9.58 -11.14
C SER A 665 5.84 11.02 -11.14
N ARG A 666 6.17 11.53 -9.95
CA ARG A 666 6.82 12.84 -9.73
C ARG A 666 8.00 12.69 -8.79
N ARG A 667 9.01 13.55 -8.92
CA ARG A 667 10.21 13.57 -8.06
C ARG A 667 10.11 14.69 -7.02
N ILE A 668 10.39 14.37 -5.75
CA ILE A 668 10.60 15.34 -4.66
C ILE A 668 12.04 15.16 -4.18
N VAL A 669 12.83 16.23 -4.21
CA VAL A 669 14.29 16.19 -4.04
C VAL A 669 14.69 17.06 -2.85
N ILE A 670 15.59 16.55 -1.99
CA ILE A 670 16.09 17.31 -0.85
C ILE A 670 16.85 18.57 -1.31
N PRO A 671 16.68 19.72 -0.65
CA PRO A 671 17.50 20.89 -0.93
C PRO A 671 19.00 20.63 -0.70
N ASP A 672 19.84 21.26 -1.54
CA ASP A 672 21.30 21.28 -1.34
C ASP A 672 21.65 21.82 0.06
N ASP A 673 22.58 21.16 0.76
CA ASP A 673 23.03 21.50 2.11
C ASP A 673 21.91 21.56 3.19
N TRP A 674 20.75 20.91 2.99
CA TRP A 674 19.57 20.94 3.89
C TRP A 674 19.89 20.63 5.37
N THR A 675 19.24 21.39 6.25
CA THR A 675 19.21 21.24 7.71
C THR A 675 17.77 21.39 8.25
N LEU A 676 17.53 21.02 9.51
CA LEU A 676 16.19 21.18 10.12
C LEU A 676 15.70 22.64 10.14
N ASP A 677 16.62 23.63 10.16
CA ASP A 677 16.31 25.07 10.02
C ASP A 677 15.63 25.42 8.67
N ASP A 678 15.73 24.55 7.65
CA ASP A 678 15.09 24.69 6.33
C ASP A 678 13.68 24.04 6.28
N GLY A 679 13.21 23.51 7.41
CA GLY A 679 11.91 22.86 7.58
C GLY A 679 11.81 21.48 6.94
N ASN A 680 10.59 20.99 6.75
CA ASN A 680 10.29 19.66 6.22
C ASN A 680 10.89 19.42 4.82
N PRO A 681 11.83 18.46 4.65
CA PRO A 681 12.48 18.20 3.37
C PRO A 681 11.58 17.43 2.40
N TYR A 682 10.52 16.77 2.88
CA TYR A 682 9.53 16.07 2.03
C TYR A 682 8.46 17.01 1.47
N ALA A 683 8.42 18.28 1.90
CA ALA A 683 7.37 19.23 1.54
C ALA A 683 7.19 19.41 0.03
N PHE A 684 5.94 19.65 -0.40
CA PHE A 684 5.57 19.81 -1.82
C PHE A 684 6.33 20.94 -2.53
N ARG A 685 6.80 21.95 -1.79
CA ARG A 685 7.72 23.00 -2.29
C ARG A 685 9.03 22.46 -2.90
N ASN A 686 9.40 21.22 -2.60
CA ASN A 686 10.57 20.51 -3.11
C ASN A 686 10.25 19.57 -4.29
N LEU A 687 9.03 19.64 -4.85
CA LEU A 687 8.64 18.96 -6.08
C LEU A 687 9.47 19.50 -7.25
N VAL A 688 10.06 18.59 -8.03
CA VAL A 688 10.77 18.94 -9.26
C VAL A 688 9.75 19.31 -10.34
N CYS A 689 9.62 20.60 -10.61
CA CYS A 689 8.78 21.13 -11.69
C CYS A 689 9.36 22.45 -12.23
N SER A 690 9.35 22.59 -13.55
CA SER A 690 9.92 23.71 -14.30
C SER A 690 8.87 24.74 -14.73
N ASN A 691 7.65 24.28 -15.01
CA ASN A 691 6.51 25.11 -15.37
C ASN A 691 5.39 24.93 -14.36
N TRP A 692 5.06 26.00 -13.63
CA TRP A 692 3.93 26.05 -12.71
C TRP A 692 2.81 26.90 -13.31
N ALA A 693 1.56 26.61 -12.94
CA ALA A 693 0.45 27.55 -13.15
C ALA A 693 0.71 28.85 -12.35
N ASP A 694 0.18 29.98 -12.83
CA ASP A 694 0.34 31.32 -12.22
C ASP A 694 -0.44 31.48 -10.88
N PHE A 695 -0.27 30.53 -9.95
CA PHE A 695 -0.97 30.42 -8.66
C PHE A 695 -0.04 30.24 -7.44
N GLU A 696 1.29 30.19 -7.62
CA GLU A 696 2.28 30.02 -6.54
C GLU A 696 2.19 31.09 -5.43
N ASP A 697 1.56 32.24 -5.71
CA ASP A 697 1.36 33.33 -4.74
C ASP A 697 0.12 33.15 -3.84
N GLY A 698 -0.48 31.95 -3.83
CA GLY A 698 -1.66 31.63 -3.02
C GLY A 698 -2.97 32.21 -3.58
N THR A 699 -2.97 32.73 -4.82
CA THR A 699 -4.18 33.32 -5.44
C THR A 699 -5.25 32.30 -5.81
N ASN A 700 -4.93 31.00 -5.86
CA ASN A 700 -5.90 29.93 -6.07
C ASN A 700 -6.00 29.02 -4.83
N PRO A 701 -7.11 29.06 -4.07
CA PRO A 701 -7.25 28.29 -2.84
C PRO A 701 -7.27 26.77 -3.05
N TYR A 702 -7.58 26.31 -4.27
CA TYR A 702 -7.61 24.88 -4.62
C TYR A 702 -6.22 24.34 -5.00
N TYR A 703 -5.26 25.22 -5.32
CA TYR A 703 -3.86 24.86 -5.59
C TYR A 703 -2.93 25.64 -4.64
N PRO A 704 -2.99 25.41 -3.31
CA PRO A 704 -2.31 26.23 -2.31
C PRO A 704 -0.77 26.20 -2.40
N GLY A 705 -0.20 25.20 -3.08
CA GLY A 705 1.24 25.11 -3.40
C GLY A 705 1.58 25.39 -4.87
N GLY A 706 0.64 25.95 -5.64
CA GLY A 706 0.68 25.93 -7.10
C GLY A 706 0.28 24.57 -7.70
N LEU A 707 0.22 24.50 -9.03
CA LEU A 707 0.00 23.26 -9.79
C LEU A 707 1.08 23.08 -10.85
N CYS A 708 1.72 21.90 -10.86
CA CYS A 708 2.79 21.59 -11.80
C CYS A 708 2.24 21.26 -13.20
N LEU A 709 2.68 22.01 -14.21
CA LEU A 709 2.27 21.88 -15.61
C LEU A 709 3.24 21.02 -16.45
N ASP A 710 4.40 20.63 -15.92
CA ASP A 710 5.26 19.66 -16.61
C ASP A 710 4.56 18.28 -16.70
N PRO A 711 4.82 17.47 -17.74
CA PRO A 711 4.42 16.06 -17.77
C PRO A 711 4.88 15.30 -16.52
N ALA A 712 4.04 14.41 -16.01
CA ALA A 712 4.47 13.41 -15.04
C ALA A 712 5.31 12.34 -15.76
N ILE A 713 6.24 11.70 -15.06
CA ILE A 713 7.08 10.65 -15.65
C ILE A 713 6.19 9.41 -15.87
N ASN A 714 5.93 9.07 -17.13
CA ASN A 714 5.11 7.92 -17.51
C ASN A 714 5.96 6.64 -17.50
N MET A 715 5.76 5.83 -16.47
CA MET A 715 6.54 4.63 -16.18
C MET A 715 6.19 3.45 -17.08
N SER A 716 4.94 3.39 -17.55
CA SER A 716 4.39 2.25 -18.29
C SER A 716 4.16 2.47 -19.78
N ALA A 717 4.15 3.72 -20.27
CA ALA A 717 3.92 4.04 -21.68
C ALA A 717 4.66 3.12 -22.64
N THR A 718 3.95 2.61 -23.64
CA THR A 718 4.49 1.84 -24.76
C THR A 718 4.04 2.38 -26.11
N ILE A 719 4.87 2.22 -27.13
CA ILE A 719 4.53 2.46 -28.53
C ILE A 719 4.06 1.12 -29.12
N PRO A 720 2.84 1.01 -29.66
CA PRO A 720 2.41 -0.18 -30.38
C PRO A 720 3.14 -0.25 -31.74
N ASP A 721 3.61 -1.44 -32.11
CA ASP A 721 4.36 -1.69 -33.37
C ASP A 721 3.51 -2.36 -34.45
N THR A 722 2.64 -3.29 -34.06
CA THR A 722 1.71 -3.97 -34.96
C THR A 722 0.38 -4.25 -34.25
N ALA A 723 -0.72 -4.13 -34.98
CA ALA A 723 -2.05 -4.49 -34.51
C ALA A 723 -2.92 -5.04 -35.65
N THR A 724 -4.00 -5.73 -35.27
CA THR A 724 -4.96 -6.33 -36.20
C THR A 724 -6.39 -6.14 -35.73
N ASP A 725 -7.34 -6.07 -36.66
CA ASP A 725 -8.75 -6.00 -36.34
C ASP A 725 -9.26 -7.36 -35.81
N SER A 726 -9.82 -7.37 -34.60
CA SER A 726 -10.32 -8.59 -33.94
C SER A 726 -11.56 -9.24 -34.59
N GLN A 727 -12.26 -8.55 -35.50
CA GLN A 727 -13.37 -9.10 -36.29
C GLN A 727 -12.96 -9.51 -37.70
N ASP A 728 -12.25 -8.63 -38.43
CA ASP A 728 -11.91 -8.80 -39.84
C ASP A 728 -10.52 -9.43 -40.07
N GLY A 729 -9.63 -9.43 -39.08
CA GLY A 729 -8.31 -10.08 -39.11
C GLY A 729 -7.29 -9.45 -40.07
N GLY A 730 -7.52 -8.19 -40.47
CA GLY A 730 -6.57 -7.41 -41.26
C GLY A 730 -5.64 -6.56 -40.38
N ASP A 731 -4.52 -6.11 -40.94
CA ASP A 731 -3.63 -5.13 -40.30
C ASP A 731 -4.38 -3.79 -40.13
N VAL A 732 -4.13 -3.07 -39.04
CA VAL A 732 -4.75 -1.76 -38.74
C VAL A 732 -3.65 -0.70 -38.61
N ASP A 733 -3.95 0.53 -39.06
CA ASP A 733 -3.08 1.69 -38.85
C ASP A 733 -3.03 2.03 -37.35
N LEU A 734 -1.84 2.33 -36.83
CA LEU A 734 -1.60 2.59 -35.40
C LEU A 734 -1.67 4.09 -35.08
N PRO A 735 -1.91 4.47 -33.81
CA PRO A 735 -1.95 5.86 -33.39
C PRO A 735 -0.64 6.57 -33.73
N VAL A 736 -0.73 7.79 -34.26
CA VAL A 736 0.42 8.64 -34.53
C VAL A 736 0.27 9.95 -33.76
N ILE A 737 1.27 10.26 -32.93
CA ILE A 737 1.41 11.57 -32.28
C ILE A 737 2.18 12.50 -33.22
N ASP A 738 1.67 13.72 -33.43
CA ASP A 738 2.27 14.71 -34.33
C ASP A 738 3.26 15.66 -33.64
N GLU A 739 3.84 16.61 -34.40
CA GLU A 739 4.84 17.56 -33.88
C GLU A 739 4.30 18.56 -32.83
N PHE A 740 2.99 18.56 -32.57
CA PHE A 740 2.32 19.36 -31.55
C PHE A 740 1.86 18.52 -30.35
N GLY A 741 2.10 17.20 -30.35
CA GLY A 741 1.60 16.30 -29.32
C GLY A 741 0.14 15.89 -29.50
N ALA A 742 -0.45 16.07 -30.69
CA ALA A 742 -1.81 15.66 -30.98
C ALA A 742 -1.87 14.26 -31.63
N SER A 743 -2.91 13.48 -31.33
CA SER A 743 -3.22 12.19 -31.95
C SER A 743 -4.38 12.31 -32.95
N ASP A 744 -4.35 11.48 -34.00
CA ASP A 744 -5.50 11.26 -34.88
C ASP A 744 -6.46 10.18 -34.37
N THR A 745 -6.06 9.43 -33.35
CA THR A 745 -6.81 8.32 -32.76
C THR A 745 -7.54 8.76 -31.50
N ASN A 746 -8.85 8.56 -31.47
CA ASN A 746 -9.67 8.89 -30.31
C ASN A 746 -9.42 7.89 -29.17
N PRO A 747 -8.93 8.33 -27.99
CA PRO A 747 -8.60 7.42 -26.89
C PRO A 747 -9.84 6.82 -26.21
N PHE A 748 -11.04 7.37 -26.43
CA PHE A 748 -12.32 6.85 -25.96
C PHE A 748 -12.83 5.68 -26.84
N LEU A 749 -12.02 4.63 -26.99
CA LEU A 749 -12.20 3.51 -27.93
C LEU A 749 -13.49 2.66 -27.76
N ARG A 750 -14.34 2.94 -26.76
CA ARG A 750 -15.36 1.98 -26.24
C ARG A 750 -16.72 1.97 -26.94
N GLY A 751 -16.92 2.78 -27.98
CA GLY A 751 -18.22 2.92 -28.64
C GLY A 751 -19.33 3.40 -27.69
N VAL A 752 -20.60 3.25 -28.09
CA VAL A 752 -21.77 3.66 -27.27
C VAL A 752 -22.46 2.44 -26.61
N VAL A 753 -22.14 1.23 -27.06
CA VAL A 753 -22.70 -0.03 -26.57
C VAL A 753 -21.55 -1.03 -26.38
N GLN A 754 -21.59 -1.83 -25.32
CA GLN A 754 -20.61 -2.90 -25.08
C GLN A 754 -20.55 -3.87 -26.27
N GLY A 755 -19.42 -3.89 -26.98
CA GLY A 755 -19.22 -4.66 -28.23
C GLY A 755 -19.27 -3.82 -29.52
N GLU A 756 -19.64 -2.55 -29.43
CA GLU A 756 -19.34 -1.52 -30.42
C GLU A 756 -18.07 -0.76 -29.97
N GLY A 757 -17.30 -0.18 -30.90
CA GLY A 757 -16.04 0.51 -30.60
C GLY A 757 -14.88 0.00 -31.44
N ASP A 758 -13.67 0.46 -31.15
CA ASP A 758 -12.47 0.03 -31.86
C ASP A 758 -12.20 -1.45 -31.61
N THR A 759 -12.00 -2.19 -32.70
CA THR A 759 -11.73 -3.62 -32.76
C THR A 759 -10.26 -3.96 -32.88
N THR A 760 -9.37 -2.97 -32.89
CA THR A 760 -7.92 -3.13 -32.86
C THR A 760 -7.46 -4.00 -31.68
N LYS A 761 -6.49 -4.86 -31.98
CA LYS A 761 -5.79 -5.74 -31.04
C LYS A 761 -4.29 -5.59 -31.31
N VAL A 762 -3.58 -4.95 -30.39
CA VAL A 762 -2.11 -4.81 -30.40
C VAL A 762 -1.48 -6.21 -30.28
N LEU A 763 -0.44 -6.43 -31.09
CA LEU A 763 0.29 -7.70 -31.17
C LEU A 763 1.73 -7.59 -30.68
N THR A 764 2.40 -6.48 -31.03
CA THR A 764 3.79 -6.17 -30.62
C THR A 764 3.88 -4.70 -30.21
N TRP A 765 4.82 -4.39 -29.31
CA TRP A 765 5.03 -3.08 -28.69
C TRP A 765 6.49 -2.91 -28.26
N HIS A 766 6.91 -1.66 -28.01
CA HIS A 766 8.18 -1.34 -27.37
C HIS A 766 8.09 -0.08 -26.51
N GLN A 767 9.15 0.23 -25.77
CA GLN A 767 9.32 1.48 -25.04
C GLN A 767 10.59 2.18 -25.54
N CYS A 768 10.61 3.51 -25.54
CA CYS A 768 11.79 4.29 -25.91
C CYS A 768 12.39 4.94 -24.66
N PRO A 769 13.50 4.39 -24.12
CA PRO A 769 14.11 4.93 -22.91
C PRO A 769 15.16 6.01 -23.28
N ASP A 770 14.74 7.25 -23.58
CA ASP A 770 15.67 8.37 -23.85
C ASP A 770 16.77 8.13 -24.92
N GLY A 771 16.46 7.41 -26.01
CA GLY A 771 17.39 7.24 -27.12
C GLY A 771 17.06 6.14 -28.13
N THR A 772 18.04 5.84 -28.99
CA THR A 772 17.95 4.74 -29.96
C THR A 772 18.65 3.49 -29.42
N ALA A 773 17.90 2.59 -28.77
CA ALA A 773 18.37 1.23 -28.49
C ALA A 773 18.54 0.44 -29.80
N GLU A 774 19.52 -0.47 -29.88
CA GLU A 774 19.70 -1.28 -31.08
C GLU A 774 18.53 -2.27 -31.25
N GLY A 775 17.71 -2.05 -32.29
CA GLY A 775 16.57 -2.93 -32.62
C GLY A 775 15.18 -2.31 -32.40
N LEU A 776 15.08 -1.13 -31.77
CA LEU A 776 13.82 -0.40 -31.57
C LEU A 776 13.68 0.79 -32.55
N ASP A 777 12.45 1.12 -32.97
CA ASP A 777 12.17 2.25 -33.88
C ASP A 777 11.75 3.53 -33.14
N CYS A 778 12.63 4.01 -32.26
CA CYS A 778 12.50 5.29 -31.56
C CYS A 778 12.78 6.50 -32.48
N THR A 779 12.38 6.46 -33.75
CA THR A 779 12.61 7.55 -34.72
C THR A 779 11.49 8.57 -34.77
N GLN A 780 10.29 8.23 -34.30
CA GLN A 780 9.15 9.14 -34.20
C GLN A 780 9.08 9.78 -32.81
N ASN A 781 9.23 8.97 -31.75
CA ASN A 781 9.39 9.43 -30.39
C ASN A 781 10.73 8.94 -29.83
N LEU A 782 11.52 9.85 -29.26
CA LEU A 782 12.87 9.54 -28.73
C LEU A 782 12.82 9.07 -27.27
N ASN A 783 11.72 9.33 -26.58
CA ASN A 783 11.48 8.98 -25.19
C ASN A 783 9.99 8.71 -24.97
N THR A 784 9.60 7.72 -24.16
CA THR A 784 8.19 7.54 -23.74
C THR A 784 7.90 8.07 -22.32
N PHE A 785 8.89 8.63 -21.60
CA PHE A 785 8.70 9.08 -20.22
C PHE A 785 7.90 10.39 -20.06
N ASP A 786 7.72 11.20 -21.10
CA ASP A 786 6.86 12.39 -21.10
C ASP A 786 5.51 12.18 -21.83
N ASP A 787 5.23 10.95 -22.27
CA ASP A 787 4.00 10.58 -22.96
C ASP A 787 2.76 10.73 -22.06
N GLN A 788 1.71 11.35 -22.60
CA GLN A 788 0.42 11.45 -21.91
C GLN A 788 -0.25 10.07 -21.85
N SER A 789 -1.12 9.85 -20.85
CA SER A 789 -1.73 8.54 -20.52
C SER A 789 -2.58 7.90 -21.63
N TRP A 790 -2.82 8.65 -22.71
CA TRP A 790 -3.64 8.28 -23.86
C TRP A 790 -2.84 8.16 -25.16
N TYR A 791 -1.53 8.41 -25.16
CA TYR A 791 -0.68 8.28 -26.35
C TYR A 791 -0.77 6.87 -26.96
N ASN A 792 -0.85 5.85 -26.11
CA ASN A 792 -1.30 4.51 -26.49
C ASN A 792 -2.64 4.17 -25.79
N PRO A 793 -3.77 4.31 -26.48
CA PRO A 793 -5.09 4.10 -25.89
C PRO A 793 -5.48 2.62 -25.72
N TYR A 794 -4.59 1.67 -26.04
CA TYR A 794 -4.85 0.23 -25.97
C TYR A 794 -4.29 -0.45 -24.71
N GLU A 795 -3.32 0.17 -24.03
CA GLU A 795 -2.63 -0.45 -22.90
C GLU A 795 -3.29 -0.21 -21.53
N VAL A 796 -2.96 -1.04 -20.54
CA VAL A 796 -3.38 -0.81 -19.15
C VAL A 796 -2.40 -1.39 -18.14
N ALA A 797 -2.00 -0.56 -17.17
CA ALA A 797 -1.19 -0.97 -16.02
C ALA A 797 -2.01 -1.12 -14.72
N LYS A 798 -1.60 -1.99 -13.80
CA LYS A 798 -2.16 -2.13 -12.43
C LYS A 798 -1.07 -2.55 -11.44
N GLY A 799 -1.39 -2.53 -10.14
CA GLY A 799 -0.54 -3.13 -9.10
C GLY A 799 0.85 -2.52 -8.90
N HIS A 800 1.05 -1.25 -9.27
CA HIS A 800 2.38 -0.63 -9.23
C HIS A 800 2.90 -0.40 -7.80
N ARG A 801 4.13 -0.84 -7.54
CA ARG A 801 4.81 -0.83 -6.23
C ARG A 801 6.31 -0.67 -6.45
N GLY A 802 7.06 -0.28 -5.44
CA GLY A 802 8.52 -0.17 -5.55
C GLY A 802 9.16 0.45 -4.32
N PHE A 803 10.48 0.69 -4.36
CA PHE A 803 11.24 1.35 -3.30
C PHE A 803 12.34 2.29 -3.82
N LEU A 804 12.82 3.17 -2.94
CA LEU A 804 14.05 3.95 -3.12
C LEU A 804 15.18 3.42 -2.24
N ASP A 805 16.41 3.55 -2.74
CA ASP A 805 17.63 3.30 -1.98
C ASP A 805 18.87 4.07 -2.50
N GLY A 806 19.20 5.20 -1.88
CA GLY A 806 20.16 6.15 -2.43
C GLY A 806 19.65 6.69 -3.77
N ASP A 807 20.44 6.55 -4.83
CA ASP A 807 20.03 6.86 -6.21
C ASP A 807 19.26 5.73 -6.91
N LEU A 808 19.18 4.53 -6.31
CA LEU A 808 18.41 3.41 -6.86
C LEU A 808 16.91 3.69 -6.74
N VAL A 809 16.21 3.51 -7.85
CA VAL A 809 14.76 3.34 -7.90
C VAL A 809 14.48 1.96 -8.47
N MET A 810 13.67 1.16 -7.77
CA MET A 810 13.07 -0.05 -8.33
C MET A 810 11.56 0.11 -8.30
N MET A 811 10.92 -0.03 -9.46
CA MET A 811 9.46 -0.08 -9.59
C MET A 811 9.05 -1.34 -10.34
N LEU A 812 8.02 -2.00 -9.84
CA LEU A 812 7.29 -3.06 -10.51
C LEU A 812 5.86 -2.63 -10.83
N TYR A 813 5.27 -3.15 -11.89
CA TYR A 813 3.85 -2.98 -12.23
C TYR A 813 3.36 -4.12 -13.14
N ALA A 814 2.10 -4.50 -13.01
CA ALA A 814 1.46 -5.47 -13.90
C ALA A 814 0.88 -4.73 -15.11
N TRP A 815 1.13 -5.18 -16.35
CA TRP A 815 0.73 -4.46 -17.56
C TRP A 815 0.18 -5.38 -18.66
N SER A 816 -0.67 -4.83 -19.53
CA SER A 816 -1.33 -5.54 -20.62
C SER A 816 -1.48 -4.66 -21.87
N PRO A 817 -1.20 -5.18 -23.08
CA PRO A 817 -1.25 -4.43 -24.34
C PRO A 817 -2.68 -4.16 -24.86
N ASN A 818 -3.69 -4.84 -24.32
CA ASN A 818 -5.08 -4.73 -24.79
C ASN A 818 -6.07 -4.72 -23.62
N TRP A 819 -6.26 -3.55 -23.01
CA TRP A 819 -7.16 -3.37 -21.87
C TRP A 819 -8.56 -3.95 -22.11
N ARG A 820 -9.12 -3.76 -23.32
CA ARG A 820 -10.48 -4.21 -23.69
C ARG A 820 -10.59 -5.73 -23.75
N LEU A 821 -9.53 -6.43 -24.15
CA LEU A 821 -9.52 -7.90 -24.17
C LEU A 821 -9.27 -8.46 -22.78
N ASN A 822 -8.48 -7.76 -21.97
CA ASN A 822 -8.21 -8.10 -20.58
C ASN A 822 -9.49 -8.07 -19.71
N THR A 823 -10.45 -7.16 -19.96
CA THR A 823 -11.74 -7.14 -19.20
C THR A 823 -12.64 -8.37 -19.38
N VAL A 824 -12.26 -9.34 -20.21
CA VAL A 824 -12.99 -10.62 -20.41
C VAL A 824 -12.04 -11.83 -20.50
N GLY A 825 -10.81 -11.72 -19.98
CA GLY A 825 -9.87 -12.83 -20.00
C GLY A 825 -9.34 -13.23 -21.38
N HIS A 826 -9.32 -12.29 -22.33
CA HIS A 826 -8.80 -12.49 -23.68
C HIS A 826 -7.46 -11.79 -23.92
N ASP A 827 -6.90 -11.13 -22.91
CA ASP A 827 -5.48 -10.78 -22.79
C ASP A 827 -5.08 -10.95 -21.32
N ARG A 828 -3.78 -10.93 -21.02
CA ARG A 828 -3.25 -11.13 -19.66
C ARG A 828 -2.46 -9.93 -19.18
N TYR A 829 -2.23 -9.88 -17.87
CA TYR A 829 -1.21 -9.03 -17.27
C TYR A 829 0.10 -9.81 -17.14
N GLU A 830 1.20 -9.24 -17.61
CA GLU A 830 2.57 -9.65 -17.29
C GLU A 830 3.14 -8.71 -16.21
N LEU A 831 4.11 -9.16 -15.42
CA LEU A 831 4.85 -8.33 -14.47
C LEU A 831 6.03 -7.65 -15.16
N TYR A 832 6.07 -6.33 -15.09
CA TYR A 832 7.17 -5.51 -15.57
C TYR A 832 7.94 -4.88 -14.42
N ILE A 833 9.27 -4.75 -14.59
CA ILE A 833 10.16 -4.03 -13.66
C ILE A 833 10.95 -2.95 -14.42
N ARG A 834 11.04 -1.76 -13.81
CA ARG A 834 11.77 -0.56 -14.27
C ARG A 834 12.75 -0.12 -13.20
N ARG A 835 13.96 0.30 -13.61
CA ARG A 835 15.00 0.75 -12.67
C ARG A 835 15.74 2.00 -13.11
N SER A 836 16.16 2.79 -12.13
CA SER A 836 16.97 3.99 -12.30
C SER A 836 18.10 3.99 -11.26
N PHE A 837 19.24 4.56 -11.64
CA PHE A 837 20.47 4.63 -10.84
C PHE A 837 20.95 6.08 -10.61
N ASP A 838 20.07 7.06 -10.88
CA ASP A 838 20.32 8.50 -10.74
C ASP A 838 19.11 9.25 -10.13
N GLY A 839 18.29 8.53 -9.36
CA GLY A 839 17.10 9.04 -8.71
C GLY A 839 16.01 9.45 -9.70
N ALA A 840 15.64 8.54 -10.61
CA ALA A 840 14.61 8.70 -11.64
C ALA A 840 14.84 9.88 -12.61
N GLN A 841 16.09 10.18 -12.96
CA GLN A 841 16.40 11.10 -14.07
C GLN A 841 16.57 10.35 -15.38
N THR A 842 17.12 9.14 -15.34
CA THR A 842 17.21 8.20 -16.46
C THR A 842 16.92 6.77 -16.01
N TRP A 843 16.54 5.91 -16.96
CA TRP A 843 16.17 4.52 -16.71
C TRP A 843 17.09 3.59 -17.52
N THR A 844 17.95 2.85 -16.80
CA THR A 844 19.14 2.21 -17.36
C THR A 844 19.41 0.86 -16.70
N THR A 845 20.20 0.01 -17.35
CA THR A 845 20.87 -1.13 -16.72
C THR A 845 21.87 -0.68 -15.65
N LEU A 846 22.38 -1.58 -14.81
CA LEU A 846 23.39 -1.23 -13.81
C LEU A 846 24.59 -0.52 -14.48
N PRO A 847 24.94 0.73 -14.07
CA PRO A 847 26.06 1.43 -14.65
C PRO A 847 27.40 0.70 -14.44
N ALA A 848 28.31 0.83 -15.40
CA ALA A 848 29.70 0.33 -15.30
C ALA A 848 30.54 0.96 -14.15
N SER A 849 29.92 1.84 -13.35
CA SER A 849 30.43 2.40 -12.10
C SER A 849 29.26 3.03 -11.35
N PHE A 850 28.67 2.30 -10.41
CA PHE A 850 27.60 2.77 -9.52
C PHE A 850 28.08 2.75 -8.06
N THR A 851 27.77 3.77 -7.27
CA THR A 851 28.00 3.75 -5.82
C THR A 851 26.66 3.60 -5.14
N ALA A 852 26.47 2.51 -4.40
CA ALA A 852 25.19 2.21 -3.77
C ALA A 852 25.05 2.84 -2.37
N SER A 853 23.92 2.59 -1.72
CA SER A 853 23.55 3.17 -0.41
C SER A 853 24.45 2.73 0.76
N ASP A 854 25.32 1.75 0.54
CA ASP A 854 26.32 1.22 1.48
C ASP A 854 27.74 1.81 1.25
N GLU A 855 27.85 2.83 0.40
CA GLU A 855 29.09 3.44 -0.09
C GLU A 855 30.01 2.51 -0.92
N GLN A 856 29.58 1.29 -1.26
CA GLN A 856 30.37 0.38 -2.10
C GLN A 856 30.21 0.69 -3.60
N ALA A 857 31.28 0.41 -4.34
CA ALA A 857 31.33 0.62 -5.78
C ALA A 857 31.04 -0.69 -6.53
N TYR A 858 29.91 -0.72 -7.22
CA TYR A 858 29.46 -1.78 -8.10
C TYR A 858 29.77 -1.42 -9.57
N SER A 859 29.82 -2.43 -10.43
CA SER A 859 30.08 -2.28 -11.87
C SER A 859 29.22 -3.28 -12.62
N GLY A 860 28.18 -2.80 -13.30
CA GLY A 860 27.46 -3.63 -14.26
C GLY A 860 28.37 -4.06 -15.42
N ASP A 861 28.07 -5.21 -15.99
CA ASP A 861 28.69 -5.78 -17.18
C ASP A 861 27.74 -5.87 -18.39
N GLY A 862 26.46 -5.57 -18.18
CA GLY A 862 25.41 -5.66 -19.18
C GLY A 862 24.48 -6.82 -18.86
N THR A 863 23.39 -6.94 -19.63
CA THR A 863 22.25 -7.77 -19.23
C THR A 863 21.30 -7.93 -20.40
N VAL A 864 20.59 -9.05 -20.43
CA VAL A 864 19.61 -9.37 -21.49
C VAL A 864 18.22 -9.34 -20.89
N SER A 865 17.25 -8.78 -21.61
CA SER A 865 15.84 -8.88 -21.26
C SER A 865 15.05 -9.38 -22.46
N CYS A 866 14.14 -10.33 -22.24
CA CYS A 866 13.27 -10.85 -23.29
C CYS A 866 11.84 -10.31 -23.16
N GLU A 867 11.15 -10.18 -24.28
CA GLU A 867 9.73 -9.83 -24.36
C GLU A 867 8.94 -10.96 -25.01
N THR A 868 7.72 -11.21 -24.51
CA THR A 868 6.76 -12.16 -25.08
C THR A 868 5.60 -11.40 -25.71
N TYR A 869 5.54 -11.47 -27.04
CA TYR A 869 4.52 -10.80 -27.84
C TYR A 869 3.32 -11.69 -28.14
N ARG A 870 2.22 -11.06 -28.51
CA ARG A 870 0.96 -11.75 -28.78
C ARG A 870 0.97 -12.41 -30.17
N SER A 871 0.53 -13.67 -30.23
CA SER A 871 0.44 -14.40 -31.50
C SER A 871 -0.56 -13.78 -32.49
N THR A 872 -0.22 -13.85 -33.78
CA THR A 872 -1.15 -13.55 -34.89
C THR A 872 -2.20 -14.64 -35.05
N GLU A 873 -1.92 -15.87 -34.60
CA GLU A 873 -2.87 -16.97 -34.61
C GLU A 873 -3.94 -16.79 -33.52
N THR A 874 -5.20 -17.07 -33.85
CA THR A 874 -6.34 -16.88 -32.94
C THR A 874 -6.89 -18.17 -32.35
N GLN A 875 -6.50 -19.34 -32.88
CA GLN A 875 -6.93 -20.67 -32.42
C GLN A 875 -5.86 -21.72 -32.76
N ALA A 876 -5.47 -22.54 -31.78
CA ALA A 876 -4.61 -23.71 -31.96
C ALA A 876 -5.18 -24.94 -31.22
N GLU A 877 -4.65 -26.13 -31.52
CA GLU A 877 -4.94 -27.37 -30.78
C GLU A 877 -3.94 -27.52 -29.63
N GLY A 878 -4.02 -26.61 -28.66
CA GLY A 878 -3.05 -26.40 -27.57
C GLY A 878 -2.87 -24.90 -27.27
N ASP A 879 -1.90 -24.56 -26.43
CA ASP A 879 -1.47 -23.16 -26.26
C ASP A 879 -0.89 -22.59 -27.56
N LEU A 880 -1.03 -21.29 -27.75
CA LEU A 880 -0.54 -20.58 -28.94
C LEU A 880 0.97 -20.32 -28.82
N ILE A 881 1.70 -20.51 -29.92
CA ILE A 881 3.10 -20.08 -29.96
C ILE A 881 3.13 -18.55 -30.05
N GLU A 882 3.65 -17.94 -29.00
CA GLU A 882 3.81 -16.49 -28.82
C GLU A 882 5.23 -16.06 -29.25
N PRO A 883 5.38 -15.11 -30.19
CA PRO A 883 6.68 -14.62 -30.62
C PRO A 883 7.48 -14.04 -29.46
N ARG A 884 8.79 -14.28 -29.43
CA ARG A 884 9.69 -13.76 -28.41
C ARG A 884 10.88 -13.04 -29.03
N VAL A 885 11.36 -11.99 -28.36
CA VAL A 885 12.55 -11.22 -28.76
C VAL A 885 13.36 -10.92 -27.51
N CYS A 886 14.67 -11.14 -27.57
CA CYS A 886 15.60 -10.79 -26.50
C CYS A 886 16.50 -9.62 -26.93
N TYR A 887 16.66 -8.66 -26.04
CA TYR A 887 17.43 -7.43 -26.23
C TYR A 887 18.64 -7.46 -25.30
N ASP A 888 19.82 -7.25 -25.87
CA ASP A 888 21.11 -7.17 -25.18
C ASP A 888 21.42 -5.69 -24.88
N TYR A 889 21.69 -5.38 -23.62
CA TYR A 889 21.98 -4.04 -23.13
C TYR A 889 23.34 -4.01 -22.43
N GLU A 890 24.25 -3.18 -22.94
CA GLU A 890 25.53 -2.88 -22.27
C GLU A 890 25.31 -2.20 -20.90
N ALA A 891 26.31 -2.22 -20.02
CA ALA A 891 26.24 -1.60 -18.70
C ALA A 891 25.99 -0.07 -18.74
N GLY A 892 24.96 0.40 -18.04
CA GLY A 892 24.49 1.79 -18.07
C GLY A 892 23.81 2.18 -19.38
N ALA A 893 23.43 1.23 -20.24
CA ALA A 893 22.58 1.50 -21.39
C ALA A 893 21.14 1.75 -20.94
N PHE A 894 20.43 2.58 -21.69
CA PHE A 894 19.01 2.82 -21.46
C PHE A 894 18.18 1.54 -21.70
N GLU A 895 17.32 1.16 -20.76
CA GLU A 895 16.57 -0.11 -20.79
C GLU A 895 15.05 0.07 -20.92
N GLN A 896 14.41 -0.84 -21.65
CA GLN A 896 12.96 -1.03 -21.56
C GLN A 896 12.58 -1.62 -20.19
N ALA A 897 11.31 -1.55 -19.82
CA ALA A 897 10.81 -2.35 -18.71
C ALA A 897 10.98 -3.84 -18.99
N ARG A 898 11.34 -4.60 -17.97
CA ARG A 898 11.63 -6.04 -18.06
C ARG A 898 10.38 -6.84 -17.75
N ASN A 899 9.83 -7.56 -18.72
CA ASN A 899 8.80 -8.58 -18.48
C ASN A 899 9.45 -9.77 -17.76
N VAL A 900 9.15 -9.98 -16.48
CA VAL A 900 9.77 -11.04 -15.65
C VAL A 900 8.90 -12.28 -15.48
N THR A 901 7.61 -12.21 -15.82
CA THR A 901 6.69 -13.37 -15.71
C THR A 901 6.74 -14.30 -16.93
N GLN A 902 6.90 -13.75 -18.14
CA GLN A 902 7.06 -14.51 -19.39
C GLN A 902 6.01 -15.62 -19.59
N HIS A 903 4.75 -15.38 -19.20
CA HIS A 903 3.70 -16.42 -19.14
C HIS A 903 3.60 -17.20 -20.47
N LYS A 904 3.47 -18.53 -20.40
CA LYS A 904 3.38 -19.39 -21.60
C LYS A 904 1.97 -19.47 -22.21
N SER A 905 0.93 -18.99 -21.52
CA SER A 905 -0.46 -19.11 -21.95
C SER A 905 -1.29 -17.89 -21.57
N MET A 906 -2.20 -17.49 -22.46
CA MET A 906 -3.24 -16.46 -22.22
C MET A 906 -4.25 -16.85 -21.14
N ARG A 907 -4.23 -18.11 -20.66
CA ARG A 907 -5.04 -18.59 -19.53
C ARG A 907 -4.52 -18.16 -18.16
N ILE A 908 -3.26 -17.73 -18.06
CA ILE A 908 -2.65 -17.29 -16.81
C ILE A 908 -2.46 -15.78 -16.88
N THR A 909 -2.69 -15.09 -15.76
CA THR A 909 -2.53 -13.64 -15.63
C THR A 909 -1.89 -13.29 -14.29
N THR A 910 -1.13 -12.20 -14.24
CA THR A 910 -0.45 -11.75 -13.02
C THR A 910 -1.41 -11.02 -12.07
N LEU A 911 -1.41 -11.45 -10.82
CA LEU A 911 -2.09 -10.87 -9.68
C LEU A 911 -1.07 -10.35 -8.64
N ASP A 912 -1.53 -9.37 -7.86
CA ASP A 912 -0.89 -8.75 -6.68
C ASP A 912 0.64 -8.85 -6.47
N PRO A 913 1.50 -8.36 -7.41
CA PRO A 913 2.96 -8.50 -7.32
C PRO A 913 3.56 -7.71 -6.14
N ARG A 914 4.46 -8.33 -5.37
CA ARG A 914 5.07 -7.85 -4.13
C ARG A 914 6.60 -7.78 -4.26
N TYR A 915 7.22 -6.99 -3.38
CA TYR A 915 8.68 -6.95 -3.25
C TYR A 915 9.09 -6.87 -1.78
N ALA A 916 10.34 -7.25 -1.49
CA ALA A 916 11.04 -6.93 -0.25
C ALA A 916 12.46 -6.45 -0.58
N LYS A 917 12.81 -5.22 -0.19
CA LYS A 917 14.22 -4.78 -0.21
C LYS A 917 14.96 -5.36 0.98
N THR A 918 16.27 -5.55 0.87
CA THR A 918 17.12 -5.94 2.01
C THR A 918 16.98 -4.95 3.16
N ALA A 919 16.99 -5.48 4.39
CA ALA A 919 16.91 -4.67 5.59
C ALA A 919 18.18 -3.81 5.78
N SER A 920 18.06 -2.74 6.55
CA SER A 920 19.23 -2.01 7.07
C SER A 920 20.10 -2.94 7.94
N THR A 921 21.42 -2.81 7.84
CA THR A 921 22.41 -3.52 8.66
C THR A 921 21.97 -3.61 10.12
N ILE A 922 21.97 -4.82 10.68
CA ILE A 922 21.65 -5.04 12.09
C ILE A 922 22.84 -4.57 12.93
N THR A 923 22.61 -3.54 13.74
CA THR A 923 23.60 -2.98 14.69
C THR A 923 23.08 -2.94 16.13
N ALA A 924 21.78 -3.16 16.31
CA ALA A 924 21.12 -3.14 17.61
C ALA A 924 21.32 -4.47 18.35
N ASP A 925 21.76 -4.38 19.60
CA ASP A 925 21.77 -5.48 20.57
C ASP A 925 21.07 -5.01 21.87
N PRO A 926 19.74 -4.82 21.84
CA PRO A 926 18.99 -4.31 23.00
C PRO A 926 19.02 -5.27 24.20
N PHE A 927 19.31 -6.56 23.96
CA PHE A 927 19.29 -7.63 24.96
C PHE A 927 20.70 -8.08 25.40
N GLY A 928 21.77 -7.53 24.83
CA GLY A 928 23.16 -7.82 25.22
C GLY A 928 23.59 -9.26 24.94
N ILE A 929 23.11 -9.85 23.84
CA ILE A 929 23.40 -11.23 23.46
C ILE A 929 24.49 -11.39 22.38
N ASP A 930 25.06 -10.26 21.92
CA ASP A 930 25.93 -10.11 20.75
C ASP A 930 25.22 -10.50 19.41
N ILE A 931 25.66 -9.89 18.30
CA ILE A 931 25.17 -10.23 16.95
C ILE A 931 25.98 -11.44 16.43
N PRO A 932 25.35 -12.60 16.13
CA PRO A 932 26.06 -13.79 15.70
C PRO A 932 26.82 -13.55 14.38
N ASN A 933 28.06 -14.02 14.29
CA ASN A 933 28.86 -13.95 13.05
C ASN A 933 28.96 -12.56 12.40
N TYR A 934 28.83 -11.49 13.19
CA TYR A 934 28.92 -10.11 12.70
C TYR A 934 30.36 -9.73 12.32
N ASP A 935 30.63 -9.69 11.01
CA ASP A 935 31.88 -9.20 10.45
C ASP A 935 31.60 -8.27 9.26
N LEU A 936 31.84 -6.97 9.49
CA LEU A 936 31.72 -5.90 8.50
C LEU A 936 32.75 -6.02 7.36
N GLU A 937 33.83 -6.78 7.53
CA GLU A 937 34.86 -6.98 6.50
C GLU A 937 34.61 -8.22 5.62
N SER A 938 33.62 -9.08 5.94
CA SER A 938 33.45 -10.38 5.28
C SER A 938 32.13 -10.61 4.53
N GLY A 939 31.19 -9.66 4.50
CA GLY A 939 29.86 -9.88 3.92
C GLY A 939 29.01 -10.83 4.77
N SER A 940 28.79 -10.48 6.04
CA SER A 940 27.89 -11.22 6.93
C SER A 940 26.43 -10.94 6.59
N GLU A 941 25.53 -11.91 6.80
CA GLU A 941 24.09 -11.83 6.52
C GLU A 941 23.35 -10.68 7.24
N ASP A 942 24.00 -10.10 8.25
CA ASP A 942 23.50 -8.99 9.05
C ASP A 942 24.01 -7.63 8.55
N VAL A 943 24.93 -7.62 7.58
CA VAL A 943 25.40 -6.44 6.83
C VAL A 943 24.53 -6.30 5.59
N ARG A 944 24.08 -5.08 5.32
CA ARG A 944 23.21 -4.83 4.17
C ARG A 944 23.94 -5.01 2.85
N ASP A 945 23.35 -5.81 1.95
CA ASP A 945 23.66 -5.77 0.52
C ASP A 945 22.54 -5.03 -0.23
N PRO A 946 22.78 -3.82 -0.77
CA PRO A 946 21.78 -3.09 -1.55
C PRO A 946 21.59 -3.62 -2.98
N SER A 947 22.46 -4.49 -3.48
CA SER A 947 22.35 -5.09 -4.82
C SER A 947 21.32 -6.21 -4.93
N ARG A 948 20.79 -6.66 -3.79
CA ARG A 948 19.83 -7.77 -3.65
C ARG A 948 18.45 -7.27 -3.23
N TYR A 949 17.39 -7.85 -3.79
CA TYR A 949 16.02 -7.72 -3.30
C TYR A 949 15.17 -8.91 -3.76
N PHE A 950 13.96 -9.03 -3.24
CA PHE A 950 13.07 -10.15 -3.53
C PHE A 950 11.80 -9.69 -4.22
N ILE A 951 11.28 -10.53 -5.12
CA ILE A 951 10.00 -10.36 -5.79
C ILE A 951 9.15 -11.60 -5.52
N VAL A 952 7.85 -11.40 -5.25
CA VAL A 952 6.84 -12.46 -5.30
C VAL A 952 5.67 -11.99 -6.15
N PHE A 953 5.08 -12.84 -6.99
CA PHE A 953 3.83 -12.53 -7.68
C PHE A 953 2.85 -13.69 -7.59
N GLU A 954 1.58 -13.37 -7.76
CA GLU A 954 0.47 -14.32 -7.74
C GLU A 954 0.02 -14.59 -9.18
N THR A 955 -0.36 -15.83 -9.49
CA THR A 955 -1.00 -16.19 -10.76
C THR A 955 -2.51 -16.32 -10.56
N GLY A 956 -3.28 -16.06 -11.61
CA GLY A 956 -4.73 -16.29 -11.59
C GLY A 956 -5.25 -16.94 -12.87
N ASP A 957 -6.35 -17.69 -12.76
CA ASP A 957 -7.05 -18.27 -13.91
C ASP A 957 -7.80 -17.16 -14.66
N ASN A 958 -7.22 -16.75 -15.79
CA ASN A 958 -7.75 -15.69 -16.63
C ASN A 958 -9.07 -16.08 -17.33
N THR A 959 -9.51 -17.34 -17.24
CA THR A 959 -10.79 -17.78 -17.81
C THR A 959 -12.00 -17.40 -16.96
N THR A 960 -11.81 -17.07 -15.68
CA THR A 960 -12.88 -16.63 -14.78
C THR A 960 -13.09 -15.12 -14.74
N THR A 961 -12.18 -14.34 -15.36
CA THR A 961 -12.25 -12.86 -15.52
C THR A 961 -13.56 -12.35 -16.16
N ALA A 962 -14.30 -13.19 -16.87
CA ALA A 962 -15.62 -12.83 -17.42
C ALA A 962 -16.74 -12.80 -16.37
N GLU A 963 -16.55 -13.48 -15.23
CA GLU A 963 -17.51 -13.60 -14.12
C GLU A 963 -17.10 -12.73 -12.91
N GLY A 964 -15.85 -12.23 -12.85
CA GLY A 964 -15.34 -11.42 -11.73
C GLY A 964 -13.87 -11.05 -11.88
N GLU A 965 -13.13 -11.00 -10.76
CA GLU A 965 -11.67 -11.05 -10.80
C GLU A 965 -11.21 -12.47 -11.23
N PRO A 966 -10.01 -12.62 -11.81
CA PRO A 966 -9.39 -13.92 -12.00
C PRO A 966 -9.29 -14.66 -10.65
N GLU A 967 -9.59 -15.97 -10.64
CA GLU A 967 -9.46 -16.79 -9.43
C GLU A 967 -7.97 -17.01 -9.12
N PRO A 968 -7.52 -16.84 -7.86
CA PRO A 968 -6.11 -16.97 -7.49
C PRO A 968 -5.65 -18.42 -7.62
N LEU A 969 -4.38 -18.61 -7.99
CA LEU A 969 -3.74 -19.92 -8.14
C LEU A 969 -2.53 -20.02 -7.20
N ASP A 970 -1.33 -19.77 -7.75
CA ASP A 970 -0.04 -20.05 -7.13
C ASP A 970 0.78 -18.76 -6.93
N LEU A 971 1.72 -18.76 -5.98
CA LEU A 971 2.67 -17.67 -5.77
C LEU A 971 4.07 -18.10 -6.24
N PHE A 972 4.72 -17.22 -7.00
CA PHE A 972 6.08 -17.43 -7.51
C PHE A 972 7.04 -16.40 -6.91
N TYR A 973 8.26 -16.81 -6.61
CA TYR A 973 9.28 -15.98 -5.96
C TYR A 973 10.63 -16.00 -6.67
N SER A 974 11.44 -14.95 -6.46
CA SER A 974 12.83 -14.87 -6.92
C SER A 974 13.66 -13.87 -6.11
N ARG A 975 14.99 -14.05 -6.10
CA ARG A 975 15.98 -13.07 -5.63
C ARG A 975 16.55 -12.33 -6.84
N ALA A 976 16.26 -11.03 -6.92
CA ALA A 976 16.95 -10.11 -7.80
C ALA A 976 18.38 -9.87 -7.30
N VAL A 977 19.35 -9.87 -8.22
CA VAL A 977 20.77 -9.64 -7.96
C VAL A 977 21.34 -8.66 -8.99
N ASN A 978 22.53 -8.10 -8.75
CA ASN A 978 23.06 -7.01 -9.57
C ASN A 978 22.05 -5.85 -9.73
N PHE A 979 21.34 -5.53 -8.64
CA PHE A 979 20.23 -4.56 -8.62
C PHE A 979 19.04 -4.95 -9.53
N GLY A 980 18.87 -6.23 -9.84
CA GLY A 980 17.83 -6.76 -10.75
C GLY A 980 18.18 -6.69 -12.23
N ASP A 981 19.47 -6.68 -12.57
CA ASP A 981 19.91 -7.06 -13.92
C ASP A 981 19.60 -8.55 -14.18
N ASP A 982 19.57 -9.36 -13.10
CA ASP A 982 19.32 -10.80 -13.10
C ASP A 982 18.38 -11.21 -11.96
N TYR A 983 17.61 -12.30 -12.16
CA TYR A 983 16.70 -12.87 -11.16
C TYR A 983 17.00 -14.37 -11.01
N GLN A 984 17.31 -14.81 -9.79
CA GLN A 984 17.81 -16.16 -9.52
C GLN A 984 17.11 -16.86 -8.34
N VAL A 985 17.07 -18.19 -8.42
CA VAL A 985 16.68 -19.12 -7.35
C VAL A 985 17.80 -20.13 -7.12
N TRP A 986 18.34 -20.70 -8.21
CA TRP A 986 19.38 -21.74 -8.22
C TRP A 986 20.71 -21.25 -8.81
N ALA A 987 20.66 -20.32 -9.77
CA ALA A 987 21.87 -19.71 -10.31
C ALA A 987 22.68 -18.95 -9.24
N GLU A 988 23.97 -18.84 -9.51
CA GLU A 988 24.91 -18.05 -8.71
C GLU A 988 25.20 -16.70 -9.35
N GLU A 989 25.42 -15.71 -8.49
CA GLU A 989 25.92 -14.38 -8.90
C GLU A 989 27.30 -14.48 -9.56
N THR A 990 28.04 -15.56 -9.31
CA THR A 990 29.36 -15.83 -9.88
C THR A 990 29.37 -16.71 -11.13
N ASP A 991 28.24 -17.36 -11.48
CA ASP A 991 28.09 -18.15 -12.71
C ASP A 991 26.65 -18.13 -13.25
N LEU A 992 26.22 -16.95 -13.71
CA LEU A 992 24.94 -16.76 -14.40
C LEU A 992 24.88 -17.47 -15.77
N SER A 993 25.95 -18.13 -16.23
CA SER A 993 25.97 -18.85 -17.51
C SER A 993 25.12 -20.13 -17.51
N VAL A 994 24.74 -20.62 -16.32
CA VAL A 994 23.79 -21.71 -16.10
C VAL A 994 22.40 -21.21 -15.68
N CYS A 995 22.12 -19.91 -15.76
CA CYS A 995 20.84 -19.37 -15.28
C CYS A 995 19.66 -19.72 -16.22
N TYR A 996 18.55 -20.15 -15.65
CA TYR A 996 17.30 -20.40 -16.38
C TYR A 996 16.62 -19.07 -16.75
N PRO A 997 15.94 -18.97 -17.91
CA PRO A 997 15.73 -19.98 -18.95
C PRO A 997 16.85 -20.07 -20.01
N SER A 998 17.96 -19.34 -19.85
CA SER A 998 19.03 -19.34 -20.85
C SER A 998 19.80 -20.65 -20.91
N ASP A 999 20.08 -21.29 -19.77
CA ASP A 999 20.32 -22.75 -19.71
C ASP A 999 19.02 -23.44 -19.27
N PRO A 1000 18.41 -24.28 -20.13
CA PRO A 1000 17.13 -24.91 -19.81
C PRO A 1000 17.20 -26.10 -18.85
N HIS A 1001 18.38 -26.66 -18.53
CA HIS A 1001 18.52 -27.82 -17.63
C HIS A 1001 17.57 -28.99 -17.94
N ASP A 1002 17.52 -29.40 -19.22
CA ASP A 1002 16.61 -30.43 -19.77
C ASP A 1002 15.09 -30.07 -19.75
N GLN A 1003 14.68 -28.87 -19.30
CA GLN A 1003 13.30 -28.36 -19.38
C GLN A 1003 12.93 -27.86 -20.80
N ASP A 1004 11.64 -27.77 -21.10
CA ASP A 1004 11.13 -27.25 -22.39
C ASP A 1004 10.92 -25.73 -22.32
N VAL A 1005 11.79 -24.98 -23.03
CA VAL A 1005 11.74 -23.52 -23.15
C VAL A 1005 11.74 -23.10 -24.62
N PRO A 1006 11.18 -21.93 -24.99
CA PRO A 1006 11.26 -21.39 -26.35
C PRO A 1006 12.70 -21.31 -26.88
N GLU A 1007 12.91 -21.64 -28.16
CA GLU A 1007 14.24 -21.70 -28.79
C GLU A 1007 14.98 -20.35 -28.73
N GLU A 1008 14.23 -19.25 -28.71
CA GLU A 1008 14.73 -17.88 -28.59
C GLU A 1008 15.43 -17.58 -27.24
N LEU A 1009 15.09 -18.31 -26.16
CA LEU A 1009 15.69 -18.10 -24.84
C LEU A 1009 17.01 -18.86 -24.67
N ILE A 1010 17.20 -19.98 -25.38
CA ILE A 1010 18.34 -20.89 -25.18
C ILE A 1010 19.66 -20.22 -25.58
N GLY A 1011 20.53 -20.00 -24.59
CA GLY A 1011 21.81 -19.31 -24.78
C GLY A 1011 21.67 -17.82 -25.10
N SER A 1012 20.53 -17.20 -24.77
CA SER A 1012 20.27 -15.77 -24.96
C SER A 1012 21.06 -14.88 -24.01
N GLY A 1013 21.41 -15.38 -22.82
CA GLY A 1013 21.94 -14.58 -21.70
C GLY A 1013 20.87 -14.05 -20.74
N PHE A 1014 19.59 -14.35 -20.96
CA PHE A 1014 18.50 -13.91 -20.07
C PHE A 1014 18.43 -14.78 -18.80
N CYS A 1015 18.76 -14.18 -17.65
CA CYS A 1015 18.67 -14.80 -16.34
C CYS A 1015 17.39 -14.37 -15.62
N ASN A 1016 16.40 -15.27 -15.55
CA ASN A 1016 15.06 -14.98 -15.05
C ASN A 1016 14.40 -16.22 -14.43
N GLU A 1017 14.87 -16.59 -13.25
CA GLU A 1017 14.40 -17.74 -12.49
C GLU A 1017 13.31 -17.32 -11.52
N PHE A 1018 12.16 -18.00 -11.57
CA PHE A 1018 11.08 -17.86 -10.61
C PHE A 1018 10.55 -19.26 -10.27
N ASP A 1019 10.41 -19.55 -8.97
CA ASP A 1019 9.98 -20.84 -8.45
C ASP A 1019 8.79 -20.69 -7.48
N GLN A 1020 8.09 -21.78 -7.17
CA GLN A 1020 6.82 -21.74 -6.44
C GLN A 1020 6.98 -21.67 -4.91
N LEU A 1021 6.14 -20.87 -4.25
CA LEU A 1021 6.25 -20.55 -2.84
C LEU A 1021 5.47 -21.52 -1.92
N GLU A 1022 4.23 -21.91 -2.27
CA GLU A 1022 3.23 -22.48 -1.34
C GLU A 1022 3.15 -24.01 -1.26
N GLN A 1023 3.08 -24.77 -2.37
CA GLN A 1023 3.32 -26.24 -2.47
C GLN A 1023 2.87 -26.94 -3.77
N GLY A 1024 2.27 -26.28 -4.77
CA GLY A 1024 1.84 -26.95 -6.02
C GLY A 1024 0.76 -28.01 -5.81
N THR A 1025 -0.09 -27.80 -4.79
CA THR A 1025 -1.14 -28.74 -4.41
C THR A 1025 -2.42 -28.43 -5.18
N PRO A 1026 -2.97 -29.36 -5.99
CA PRO A 1026 -4.19 -29.09 -6.76
C PRO A 1026 -5.37 -28.68 -5.87
N GLY A 1027 -5.99 -27.55 -6.21
CA GLY A 1027 -7.09 -26.96 -5.44
C GLY A 1027 -6.65 -26.19 -4.19
N LEU A 1028 -5.34 -25.98 -3.98
CA LEU A 1028 -4.84 -25.01 -3.03
C LEU A 1028 -4.73 -23.65 -3.73
N GLU A 1029 -5.51 -22.68 -3.28
CA GLU A 1029 -5.40 -21.28 -3.69
C GLU A 1029 -4.53 -20.54 -2.66
N ALA A 1030 -3.59 -19.71 -3.12
CA ALA A 1030 -2.76 -18.87 -2.27
C ALA A 1030 -2.71 -17.42 -2.80
N SER A 1031 -2.88 -16.44 -1.91
CA SER A 1031 -2.97 -15.03 -2.33
C SER A 1031 -2.47 -14.03 -1.30
N GLU A 1032 -2.33 -12.77 -1.77
CA GLU A 1032 -2.00 -11.59 -0.97
C GLU A 1032 -0.66 -11.65 -0.19
N ALA A 1033 0.38 -12.25 -0.77
CA ALA A 1033 1.68 -12.41 -0.11
C ALA A 1033 2.24 -11.12 0.55
N SER A 1034 2.95 -11.29 1.66
CA SER A 1034 3.61 -10.26 2.46
C SER A 1034 5.05 -10.68 2.68
N LEU A 1035 6.01 -9.76 2.52
CA LEU A 1035 7.44 -10.10 2.46
C LEU A 1035 8.28 -9.28 3.45
N ALA A 1036 9.27 -9.93 4.04
CA ALA A 1036 10.39 -9.34 4.75
C ALA A 1036 11.70 -10.00 4.32
N ALA A 1037 12.82 -9.32 4.53
CA ALA A 1037 14.15 -9.80 4.15
C ALA A 1037 15.18 -9.46 5.23
N ASN A 1038 16.25 -10.26 5.32
CA ASN A 1038 17.42 -9.90 6.13
C ASN A 1038 18.30 -8.85 5.41
N PRO A 1039 19.37 -8.35 6.06
CA PRO A 1039 20.28 -7.37 5.44
C PRO A 1039 21.09 -7.91 4.24
N GLY A 1040 21.71 -9.08 4.33
CA GLY A 1040 22.61 -9.59 3.28
C GLY A 1040 21.89 -10.20 2.06
N GLY A 1041 20.57 -10.42 2.13
CA GLY A 1041 19.80 -10.99 1.03
C GLY A 1041 19.94 -12.51 0.88
N GLU A 1042 20.33 -13.21 1.94
CA GLU A 1042 20.33 -14.68 2.03
C GLU A 1042 18.96 -15.22 2.49
N PHE A 1043 18.13 -14.43 3.18
CA PHE A 1043 16.85 -14.87 3.71
C PHE A 1043 15.68 -13.98 3.25
N MET A 1044 14.68 -14.62 2.66
CA MET A 1044 13.34 -14.03 2.48
C MET A 1044 12.36 -14.74 3.42
N TYR A 1045 11.52 -13.93 4.07
CA TYR A 1045 10.39 -14.41 4.86
C TYR A 1045 9.11 -13.95 4.15
N ALA A 1046 8.24 -14.89 3.83
CA ALA A 1046 6.95 -14.62 3.20
C ALA A 1046 5.80 -15.08 4.11
N ALA A 1047 4.68 -14.38 4.11
CA ALA A 1047 3.41 -14.83 4.69
C ALA A 1047 2.26 -14.60 3.72
N TRP A 1048 1.26 -15.49 3.71
CA TRP A 1048 0.11 -15.42 2.81
C TRP A 1048 -1.12 -16.11 3.42
N ALA A 1049 -2.29 -15.84 2.87
CA ALA A 1049 -3.49 -16.62 3.16
C ALA A 1049 -3.65 -17.72 2.12
N GLN A 1050 -4.02 -18.94 2.54
CA GLN A 1050 -4.33 -20.03 1.62
C GLN A 1050 -5.64 -20.74 1.97
N ALA A 1051 -6.25 -21.34 0.94
CA ALA A 1051 -7.53 -22.04 0.99
C ALA A 1051 -7.44 -23.34 0.20
N LEU A 1052 -7.78 -24.48 0.81
CA LEU A 1052 -7.87 -25.76 0.11
C LEU A 1052 -9.32 -26.08 -0.27
N ILE A 1053 -9.60 -26.10 -1.56
CA ILE A 1053 -10.90 -26.34 -2.17
C ILE A 1053 -10.98 -27.77 -2.72
N ASP A 1054 -12.05 -28.51 -2.39
CA ASP A 1054 -12.28 -29.87 -2.89
C ASP A 1054 -13.47 -29.93 -3.86
N ASP A 1055 -13.15 -29.89 -5.16
CA ASP A 1055 -14.07 -30.03 -6.29
C ASP A 1055 -14.90 -31.32 -6.27
N SER A 1056 -14.40 -32.37 -5.61
CA SER A 1056 -15.11 -33.65 -5.51
C SER A 1056 -16.23 -33.62 -4.46
N LYS A 1057 -16.24 -32.61 -3.59
CA LYS A 1057 -17.25 -32.39 -2.53
C LYS A 1057 -18.18 -31.22 -2.85
N VAL A 1058 -19.08 -31.45 -3.79
CA VAL A 1058 -20.21 -30.55 -4.01
C VAL A 1058 -21.09 -30.44 -2.76
N LYS A 1059 -21.38 -29.21 -2.30
CA LYS A 1059 -22.36 -28.94 -1.22
C LYS A 1059 -23.77 -29.37 -1.66
N ASP A 1060 -24.17 -30.59 -1.29
CA ASP A 1060 -25.54 -31.13 -1.45
C ASP A 1060 -26.50 -30.48 -0.42
N ASP A 1061 -26.73 -29.16 -0.54
CA ASP A 1061 -27.69 -28.43 0.29
C ASP A 1061 -29.11 -28.89 -0.06
N LYS A 1062 -29.81 -29.46 0.92
CA LYS A 1062 -31.08 -30.17 0.70
C LYS A 1062 -32.30 -29.27 0.71
N ASP A 1063 -32.13 -28.04 1.17
CA ASP A 1063 -33.21 -27.06 1.29
C ASP A 1063 -33.20 -26.00 0.17
N ASP A 1064 -32.09 -25.87 -0.59
CA ASP A 1064 -32.01 -25.06 -1.82
C ASP A 1064 -31.87 -25.98 -3.05
N LYS A 1065 -32.71 -25.80 -4.07
CA LYS A 1065 -32.73 -26.68 -5.25
C LYS A 1065 -31.95 -26.13 -6.44
N ASP A 1066 -31.56 -24.87 -6.38
CA ASP A 1066 -31.00 -24.15 -7.52
C ASP A 1066 -29.48 -23.91 -7.36
N LYS A 1067 -28.89 -24.18 -6.18
CA LYS A 1067 -27.43 -24.07 -5.91
C LYS A 1067 -26.75 -25.44 -5.84
N LYS A 1068 -26.41 -26.01 -7.01
CA LYS A 1068 -26.01 -27.42 -7.09
C LYS A 1068 -24.57 -27.73 -7.44
N ASP A 1069 -23.73 -26.71 -7.60
CA ASP A 1069 -22.36 -26.84 -8.10
C ASP A 1069 -21.42 -25.86 -7.34
N LYS A 1070 -21.40 -25.94 -6.01
CA LYS A 1070 -20.40 -25.24 -5.17
C LYS A 1070 -19.44 -26.22 -4.53
N THR A 1071 -18.16 -25.98 -4.72
CA THR A 1071 -17.02 -26.68 -4.10
C THR A 1071 -17.03 -26.48 -2.57
N GLU A 1072 -16.41 -27.40 -1.81
CA GLU A 1072 -16.33 -27.29 -0.35
C GLU A 1072 -14.90 -26.87 0.05
N LEU A 1073 -14.76 -25.67 0.63
CA LEU A 1073 -13.56 -25.27 1.37
C LEU A 1073 -13.32 -26.26 2.52
N VAL A 1074 -12.15 -26.88 2.54
CA VAL A 1074 -11.78 -27.97 3.46
C VAL A 1074 -10.85 -27.50 4.57
N GLU A 1075 -9.93 -26.61 4.25
CA GLU A 1075 -8.88 -26.08 5.12
C GLU A 1075 -8.56 -24.65 4.68
N SER A 1076 -8.17 -23.80 5.63
CA SER A 1076 -7.70 -22.44 5.37
C SER A 1076 -6.69 -22.07 6.45
N ASP A 1077 -5.57 -21.47 6.07
CA ASP A 1077 -4.46 -21.15 6.96
C ASP A 1077 -3.81 -19.82 6.59
N ALA A 1078 -3.38 -19.08 7.62
CA ALA A 1078 -2.38 -18.02 7.48
C ALA A 1078 -0.99 -18.66 7.54
N MET A 1079 -0.30 -18.72 6.42
CA MET A 1079 0.99 -19.40 6.28
C MET A 1079 2.17 -18.43 6.40
N ALA A 1080 3.32 -18.96 6.78
CA ALA A 1080 4.61 -18.31 6.67
C ALA A 1080 5.67 -19.28 6.12
N ARG A 1081 6.56 -18.79 5.25
CA ARG A 1081 7.73 -19.51 4.74
C ARG A 1081 9.01 -18.71 4.93
N ARG A 1082 10.08 -19.38 5.38
CA ARG A 1082 11.47 -18.92 5.20
C ARG A 1082 12.05 -19.59 3.96
N VAL A 1083 12.68 -18.80 3.10
CA VAL A 1083 13.49 -19.20 1.95
C VAL A 1083 14.92 -18.79 2.27
N TRP A 1084 15.90 -19.69 2.06
CA TRP A 1084 17.29 -19.44 2.43
C TRP A 1084 18.23 -19.72 1.25
N TRP A 1085 18.73 -18.67 0.63
CA TRP A 1085 19.78 -18.78 -0.39
C TRP A 1085 21.11 -19.17 0.26
N ILE A 1086 21.60 -20.36 -0.09
CA ILE A 1086 22.87 -20.92 0.34
C ILE A 1086 23.88 -20.79 -0.80
N ASP A 1087 24.77 -19.80 -0.71
CA ASP A 1087 25.90 -19.64 -1.63
C ASP A 1087 26.84 -20.88 -1.58
N ASP A 1088 27.51 -21.22 -2.70
CA ASP A 1088 28.41 -22.39 -2.88
C ASP A 1088 27.77 -23.81 -2.84
N TYR A 1089 26.44 -23.97 -2.73
CA TYR A 1089 25.70 -25.24 -2.87
C TYR A 1089 24.46 -25.21 -3.82
N ILE A 1090 24.42 -26.06 -4.88
CA ILE A 1090 23.16 -26.54 -5.55
C ILE A 1090 22.95 -28.01 -5.22
N SER A 1091 21.69 -28.42 -5.00
CA SER A 1091 21.31 -29.83 -4.92
C SER A 1091 21.38 -30.55 -6.29
N GLU A 1092 22.08 -31.69 -6.33
CA GLU A 1092 22.04 -32.63 -7.47
C GLU A 1092 20.66 -33.33 -7.62
N THR A 1093 19.74 -33.15 -6.66
CA THR A 1093 18.44 -33.86 -6.59
C THR A 1093 17.24 -32.95 -6.85
N PHE A 1094 17.28 -31.72 -6.32
CA PHE A 1094 16.17 -30.76 -6.34
C PHE A 1094 16.49 -29.48 -7.12
N GLY A 1095 17.76 -29.17 -7.36
CA GLY A 1095 18.14 -28.02 -8.18
C GLY A 1095 17.60 -28.16 -9.59
N TRP A 1096 17.06 -27.06 -10.13
CA TRP A 1096 16.42 -26.98 -11.46
C TRP A 1096 15.13 -27.81 -11.62
N ASP A 1097 14.67 -28.50 -10.57
CA ASP A 1097 13.33 -29.08 -10.47
C ASP A 1097 12.37 -28.00 -9.96
N PHE A 1098 12.25 -26.92 -10.74
CA PHE A 1098 11.31 -25.83 -10.47
C PHE A 1098 9.90 -26.41 -10.27
N GLY A 1099 9.21 -25.98 -9.21
CA GLY A 1099 7.80 -26.24 -8.97
C GLY A 1099 6.94 -25.50 -9.99
N GLU A 1100 6.99 -25.93 -11.25
CA GLU A 1100 6.31 -25.34 -12.41
C GLU A 1100 6.94 -24.01 -12.92
N GLY A 1101 8.26 -24.01 -13.12
CA GLY A 1101 9.03 -22.85 -13.60
C GLY A 1101 8.47 -22.18 -14.87
N ALA A 1102 8.20 -20.87 -14.75
CA ALA A 1102 7.70 -19.99 -15.82
C ALA A 1102 6.63 -20.65 -16.71
N GLY A 1103 5.57 -21.16 -16.08
CA GLY A 1103 4.34 -21.62 -16.74
C GLY A 1103 4.34 -23.09 -17.16
N GLY A 1104 3.28 -23.80 -16.74
CA GLY A 1104 2.82 -25.02 -17.39
C GLY A 1104 3.39 -26.34 -16.86
N GLY A 1105 3.35 -26.56 -15.54
CA GLY A 1105 3.38 -27.91 -15.02
C GLY A 1105 2.00 -28.56 -15.10
N VAL A 1106 1.99 -29.90 -15.09
CA VAL A 1106 0.87 -30.64 -14.49
C VAL A 1106 1.38 -31.02 -13.12
N SER A 1107 0.68 -30.59 -12.08
CA SER A 1107 0.99 -30.83 -10.67
C SER A 1107 1.66 -32.18 -10.41
N ALA A 1108 2.69 -32.21 -9.58
CA ALA A 1108 3.43 -33.41 -9.24
C ALA A 1108 2.65 -34.41 -8.36
N ASN A 1109 1.56 -35.01 -8.88
CA ASN A 1109 0.98 -36.32 -8.50
C ASN A 1109 -0.12 -36.83 -9.46
#